data_AF-A0AAD4ERT0-F1
#
_entry.id   AF-A0AAD4ERT0-F1
#
_cell.length_a   1.000
_cell.length_b   1.000
_cell.length_c   1.000
_cell.angle_alpha   90.00
_cell.angle_beta   90.00
_cell.angle_gamma   90.00
#
_symmetry.space_group_name_H-M   'P 1'
#
loop_
_entity.id
_entity.type
_entity.pdbx_description
1 polymer ?
#
loop_
_entity_poly.entity_id
_entity_poly.type
_entity_poly.pdbx_seq_one_letter_code
_entity_poly.pdbx_strand_id
1 'polypeptide(L)'
;MRCEIKVDKIQEERDRWVAALDDNEICRLASSFRGGDRCSIFQPRRHGAFNVCFFVEFQSPSERWVVRIPVPATFPNKAMMDEKTEIELATMRYVSAKTTIPVPKVHAYAFSDTGLNGLPYIVMDYVDGHSLKDLGYKSGETFGFMFFGEAQTRTGKHVYQQLADVYVQLRQLEFPRIGALGLPSRATPALTCSPDVISVRNRPLSIDMALQELDGLQPGNIFPPKTTLSTAKDFVDGLLSLADNKFEKEPDQGMDEKEPASILYAAHHFKRFVQDEWLNHSANLGPFVLTHGDIENVICNALFDRDYNLVGVVDWEWSRVVPAQFMVPPIWLLASQLDFVLLVQESYNQQVVHLRTAVQKREAALGVPPLLSTEWVPHETWCHTAIVIGLNYPELVYDVHWDLIFRKKVPKIRGATDEQLDQQHENEVVPRIRAFMEASQERRDFLERKIREQLEYFEAEKEHYGYKTPRRIIKRADVKPEFDIDRLLAWIRMCDGLDLHLSGLSTLRIIDVRRACIVECGADAKNAIVPRYVTLSYVWGGTPAVRLLRVNKPTLLQVGSLLNAWASLPRMIRDAIVLVRKLGAEYLWFDSLCLVQDDDEDMRRGVDAMDKIYTKAWLTIVAAHGDNADAGLPGISQTSPVLDDNAVKVTEEAFQEQLLSNRSVYFLSN
;
A
#
# COMPACT_ATOMS: atom_id res chain seq x y z
N MET A 1 -7.64 0.58 12.53
CA MET A 1 -6.29 0.38 13.11
C MET A 1 -6.33 -0.95 13.84
N ARG A 2 -5.46 -1.91 13.52
CA ARG A 2 -5.50 -3.21 14.20
C ARG A 2 -4.78 -3.10 15.54
N CYS A 3 -5.15 -3.93 16.50
CA CYS A 3 -4.40 -4.06 17.75
C CYS A 3 -2.96 -4.51 17.46
N GLU A 4 -1.99 -3.60 17.54
CA GLU A 4 -0.57 -3.83 17.21
C GLU A 4 0.02 -4.97 18.04
N ILE A 5 -0.34 -5.04 19.33
CA ILE A 5 0.04 -6.13 20.24
C ILE A 5 -0.33 -7.51 19.66
N LYS A 6 -1.48 -7.62 18.96
CA LYS A 6 -1.88 -8.88 18.31
C LYS A 6 -1.09 -9.13 17.03
N VAL A 7 -0.81 -8.08 16.26
CA VAL A 7 -0.01 -8.16 15.02
C VAL A 7 1.38 -8.70 15.32
N ASP A 8 2.06 -8.15 16.31
CA ASP A 8 3.41 -8.55 16.72
C ASP A 8 3.47 -10.02 17.11
N LYS A 9 2.54 -10.47 17.94
CA LYS A 9 2.46 -11.88 18.36
C LYS A 9 2.27 -12.82 17.17
N ILE A 10 1.40 -12.45 16.24
CA ILE A 10 1.14 -13.23 15.02
C ILE A 10 2.39 -13.25 14.13
N GLN A 11 3.09 -12.13 14.01
CA GLN A 11 4.32 -12.00 13.23
C GLN A 11 5.45 -12.84 13.82
N GLU A 12 5.69 -12.77 15.12
CA GLU A 12 6.68 -13.61 15.80
C GLU A 12 6.37 -15.10 15.67
N GLU A 13 5.10 -15.49 15.82
CA GLU A 13 4.68 -16.88 15.66
C GLU A 13 4.85 -17.37 14.22
N ARG A 14 4.46 -16.55 13.24
CA ARG A 14 4.68 -16.82 11.82
C ARG A 14 6.16 -17.02 11.53
N ASP A 15 7.01 -16.08 11.92
CA ASP A 15 8.43 -16.10 11.57
C ASP A 15 9.13 -17.29 12.23
N ARG A 16 8.78 -17.59 13.49
CA ARG A 16 9.22 -18.80 14.21
C ARG A 16 8.77 -20.08 13.50
N TRP A 17 7.52 -20.13 13.06
CA TRP A 17 6.97 -21.29 12.36
C TRP A 17 7.62 -21.50 10.99
N VAL A 18 7.77 -20.43 10.19
CA VAL A 18 8.43 -20.47 8.88
C VAL A 18 9.88 -20.95 9.00
N ALA A 19 10.61 -20.49 10.02
CA ALA A 19 11.98 -20.91 10.30
C ALA A 19 12.09 -22.39 10.71
N ALA A 20 11.04 -22.96 11.27
CA ALA A 20 11.03 -24.35 11.74
C ALA A 20 10.71 -25.38 10.63
N LEU A 21 10.25 -24.96 9.45
CA LEU A 21 9.85 -25.87 8.36
C LEU A 21 11.08 -26.54 7.70
N ASP A 22 11.01 -27.86 7.50
CA ASP A 22 12.08 -28.68 6.88
C ASP A 22 11.99 -28.69 5.35
N ASP A 23 12.99 -28.13 4.68
CA ASP A 23 13.09 -28.13 3.21
C ASP A 23 13.11 -29.55 2.62
N ASN A 24 13.65 -30.55 3.34
CA ASN A 24 13.68 -31.92 2.85
C ASN A 24 12.30 -32.57 2.82
N GLU A 25 11.42 -32.21 3.75
CA GLU A 25 10.03 -32.64 3.73
C GLU A 25 9.29 -32.06 2.51
N ILE A 26 9.55 -30.79 2.20
CA ILE A 26 8.99 -30.13 1.02
C ILE A 26 9.51 -30.75 -0.28
N CYS A 27 10.81 -31.02 -0.37
CA CYS A 27 11.38 -31.70 -1.54
C CYS A 27 10.77 -33.10 -1.73
N ARG A 28 10.60 -33.87 -0.63
CA ARG A 28 9.94 -35.20 -0.69
C ARG A 28 8.49 -35.10 -1.16
N LEU A 29 7.75 -34.11 -0.67
CA LEU A 29 6.38 -33.83 -1.11
C LEU A 29 6.35 -33.56 -2.62
N ALA A 30 7.18 -32.63 -3.11
CA ALA A 30 7.23 -32.28 -4.52
C ALA A 30 7.65 -33.47 -5.41
N SER A 31 8.68 -34.24 -4.99
CA SER A 31 9.11 -35.47 -5.67
C SER A 31 8.02 -36.52 -5.77
N SER A 32 7.11 -36.62 -4.79
CA SER A 32 6.01 -37.60 -4.81
C SER A 32 5.06 -37.41 -6.00
N PHE A 33 4.92 -36.18 -6.49
CA PHE A 33 4.12 -35.84 -7.68
C PHE A 33 4.89 -35.93 -8.99
N ARG A 34 6.20 -36.25 -8.93
CA ARG A 34 7.11 -36.46 -10.06
C ARG A 34 7.75 -37.84 -10.04
N GLY A 35 7.02 -38.87 -9.63
CA GLY A 35 7.52 -40.25 -9.68
C GLY A 35 8.79 -40.51 -8.85
N GLY A 36 9.07 -39.66 -7.87
CA GLY A 36 10.28 -39.75 -7.04
C GLY A 36 11.52 -39.05 -7.60
N ASP A 37 11.38 -38.20 -8.63
CA ASP A 37 12.50 -37.45 -9.20
C ASP A 37 13.26 -36.66 -8.14
N ARG A 38 14.59 -36.55 -8.30
CA ARG A 38 15.44 -35.81 -7.37
C ARG A 38 15.06 -34.32 -7.39
N CYS A 39 14.73 -33.80 -6.21
CA CYS A 39 14.28 -32.44 -5.98
C CYS A 39 15.27 -31.69 -5.07
N SER A 40 15.50 -30.41 -5.35
CA SER A 40 16.29 -29.50 -4.51
C SER A 40 15.66 -28.11 -4.44
N ILE A 41 15.91 -27.39 -3.35
CA ILE A 41 15.55 -25.96 -3.23
C ILE A 41 16.56 -25.13 -4.03
N PHE A 42 16.08 -24.35 -5.00
CA PHE A 42 16.96 -23.55 -5.88
C PHE A 42 17.04 -22.06 -5.49
N GLN A 43 16.12 -21.59 -4.65
CA GLN A 43 16.17 -20.24 -4.07
C GLN A 43 15.56 -20.23 -2.66
N PRO A 44 15.95 -19.28 -1.79
CA PRO A 44 15.38 -19.17 -0.46
C PRO A 44 13.85 -19.09 -0.50
N ARG A 45 13.19 -19.79 0.43
CA ARG A 45 11.74 -19.67 0.62
C ARG A 45 11.38 -18.21 0.90
N ARG A 46 10.20 -17.79 0.43
CA ARG A 46 9.64 -16.46 0.68
C ARG A 46 8.30 -16.63 1.38
N HIS A 47 7.93 -15.71 2.25
CA HIS A 47 6.60 -15.71 2.84
C HIS A 47 5.98 -14.32 2.82
N GLY A 48 4.66 -14.29 2.63
CA GLY A 48 3.83 -13.12 2.84
C GLY A 48 3.16 -13.18 4.21
N ALA A 49 2.03 -12.47 4.33
CA ALA A 49 1.20 -12.53 5.53
C ALA A 49 0.56 -13.92 5.66
N PHE A 50 -0.03 -14.44 4.58
CA PHE A 50 -0.90 -15.62 4.65
C PHE A 50 -0.28 -16.93 4.19
N ASN A 51 0.86 -16.90 3.49
CA ASN A 51 1.46 -18.11 2.91
C ASN A 51 2.98 -18.05 2.89
N VAL A 52 3.59 -19.22 2.92
CA VAL A 52 5.00 -19.45 2.61
C VAL A 52 5.12 -20.22 1.29
N CYS A 53 6.08 -19.82 0.47
CA CYS A 53 6.39 -20.39 -0.84
C CYS A 53 7.80 -20.97 -0.83
N PHE A 54 7.90 -22.25 -1.17
CA PHE A 54 9.15 -22.97 -1.39
C PHE A 54 9.38 -23.16 -2.87
N PHE A 55 10.63 -22.97 -3.30
CA PHE A 55 10.97 -22.97 -4.72
C PHE A 55 11.87 -24.16 -5.02
N VAL A 56 11.31 -25.14 -5.69
CA VAL A 56 11.92 -26.44 -5.94
C VAL A 56 12.27 -26.63 -7.41
N GLU A 57 13.36 -27.33 -7.69
CA GLU A 57 13.76 -27.73 -9.04
C GLU A 57 14.00 -29.24 -9.12
N PHE A 58 13.68 -29.81 -10.28
CA PHE A 58 13.92 -31.20 -10.64
C PHE A 58 15.02 -31.27 -11.69
N GLN A 59 15.87 -32.31 -11.64
CA GLN A 59 17.04 -32.38 -12.52
C GLN A 59 16.77 -33.02 -13.90
N SER A 60 15.65 -33.72 -14.11
CA SER A 60 15.39 -34.44 -15.38
C SER A 60 13.90 -34.76 -15.63
N PRO A 61 13.25 -34.15 -16.64
CA PRO A 61 13.61 -32.87 -17.25
C PRO A 61 13.69 -31.74 -16.22
N SER A 62 14.52 -30.74 -16.52
CA SER A 62 14.64 -29.54 -15.70
C SER A 62 13.31 -28.80 -15.65
N GLU A 63 12.67 -28.79 -14.49
CA GLU A 63 11.40 -28.11 -14.25
C GLU A 63 11.45 -27.48 -12.85
N ARG A 64 10.79 -26.33 -12.69
CA ARG A 64 10.75 -25.59 -11.43
C ARG A 64 9.32 -25.43 -10.97
N TRP A 65 9.05 -25.74 -9.71
CA TRP A 65 7.74 -25.60 -9.09
C TRP A 65 7.81 -24.74 -7.84
N VAL A 66 6.63 -24.26 -7.42
CA VAL A 66 6.39 -23.62 -6.14
C VAL A 66 5.50 -24.53 -5.30
N VAL A 67 5.93 -24.81 -4.06
CA VAL A 67 5.08 -25.40 -3.02
C VAL A 67 4.62 -24.27 -2.10
N ARG A 68 3.33 -23.97 -2.12
CA ARG A 68 2.68 -22.90 -1.36
C ARG A 68 1.89 -23.49 -0.20
N ILE A 69 2.16 -23.04 1.02
CA ILE A 69 1.52 -23.52 2.25
C ILE A 69 0.97 -22.31 3.03
N PRO A 70 -0.32 -22.29 3.43
CA PRO A 70 -0.85 -21.25 4.28
C PRO A 70 -0.17 -21.22 5.66
N VAL A 71 0.06 -20.03 6.20
CA VAL A 71 0.67 -19.80 7.51
C VAL A 71 -0.39 -20.02 8.61
N PRO A 72 -0.26 -21.03 9.49
CA PRO A 72 -1.30 -21.34 10.47
C PRO A 72 -1.61 -20.20 11.45
N ALA A 73 -0.60 -19.43 11.85
CA ALA A 73 -0.74 -18.31 12.79
C ALA A 73 -1.65 -17.18 12.27
N THR A 74 -1.88 -17.10 10.96
CA THR A 74 -2.75 -16.09 10.35
C THR A 74 -4.16 -16.60 10.07
N PHE A 75 -4.54 -17.75 10.63
CA PHE A 75 -5.91 -18.25 10.53
C PHE A 75 -6.42 -18.72 11.90
N PRO A 76 -7.71 -18.51 12.18
CA PRO A 76 -8.33 -18.91 13.43
C PRO A 76 -8.51 -20.44 13.52
N ASN A 77 -8.63 -21.12 12.38
CA ASN A 77 -8.80 -22.57 12.30
C ASN A 77 -8.50 -23.13 10.90
N LYS A 78 -8.38 -24.46 10.83
CA LYS A 78 -8.13 -25.23 9.59
C LYS A 78 -9.24 -25.10 8.54
N ALA A 79 -10.50 -24.95 8.97
CA ALA A 79 -11.61 -24.84 8.04
C ALA A 79 -11.51 -23.58 7.17
N MET A 80 -11.07 -22.46 7.75
CA MET A 80 -10.84 -21.21 7.02
C MET A 80 -9.63 -21.31 6.08
N MET A 81 -8.55 -21.98 6.50
CA MET A 81 -7.40 -22.26 5.62
C MET A 81 -7.82 -23.09 4.40
N ASP A 82 -8.65 -24.12 4.60
CA ASP A 82 -9.16 -24.91 3.49
C ASP A 82 -10.13 -24.12 2.60
N GLU A 83 -10.99 -23.27 3.18
CA GLU A 83 -11.92 -22.41 2.41
C GLU A 83 -11.14 -21.47 1.48
N LYS A 84 -10.11 -20.79 2.00
CA LYS A 84 -9.21 -19.94 1.21
C LYS A 84 -8.48 -20.75 0.12
N THR A 85 -7.91 -21.90 0.48
CA THR A 85 -7.17 -22.75 -0.47
C THR A 85 -8.09 -23.28 -1.58
N GLU A 86 -9.34 -23.62 -1.24
CA GLU A 86 -10.36 -24.03 -2.22
C GLU A 86 -10.70 -22.90 -3.19
N ILE A 87 -10.84 -21.67 -2.69
CA ILE A 87 -11.11 -20.47 -3.51
C ILE A 87 -9.97 -20.23 -4.50
N GLU A 88 -8.72 -20.25 -4.03
CA GLU A 88 -7.54 -20.06 -4.88
C GLU A 88 -7.48 -21.10 -5.99
N LEU A 89 -7.60 -22.37 -5.63
CA LEU A 89 -7.53 -23.50 -6.55
C LEU A 89 -8.66 -23.47 -7.59
N ALA A 90 -9.90 -23.25 -7.15
CA ALA A 90 -11.06 -23.17 -8.04
C ALA A 90 -10.93 -21.99 -9.02
N THR A 91 -10.44 -20.85 -8.53
CA THR A 91 -10.26 -19.65 -9.34
C THR A 91 -9.16 -19.84 -10.37
N MET A 92 -7.98 -20.33 -9.98
CA MET A 92 -6.89 -20.60 -10.92
C MET A 92 -7.33 -21.54 -12.05
N ARG A 93 -8.04 -22.62 -11.70
CA ARG A 93 -8.55 -23.57 -12.71
C ARG A 93 -9.61 -22.97 -13.63
N TYR A 94 -10.51 -22.18 -13.08
CA TYR A 94 -11.56 -21.54 -13.87
C TYR A 94 -10.97 -20.50 -14.84
N VAL A 95 -10.13 -19.60 -14.33
CA VAL A 95 -9.51 -18.53 -15.13
C VAL A 95 -8.61 -19.12 -16.21
N SER A 96 -7.75 -20.09 -15.87
CA SER A 96 -6.88 -20.77 -16.84
C SER A 96 -7.66 -21.46 -17.97
N ALA A 97 -8.87 -21.95 -17.69
CA ALA A 97 -9.70 -22.63 -18.69
C ALA A 97 -10.59 -21.69 -19.52
N LYS A 98 -10.93 -20.51 -18.99
CA LYS A 98 -11.90 -19.57 -19.61
C LYS A 98 -11.25 -18.34 -20.23
N THR A 99 -9.96 -18.15 -20.00
CA THR A 99 -9.22 -16.96 -20.46
C THR A 99 -7.86 -17.38 -21.02
N THR A 100 -7.15 -16.43 -21.63
CA THR A 100 -5.74 -16.55 -22.00
C THR A 100 -4.83 -15.89 -20.98
N ILE A 101 -5.34 -15.49 -19.81
CA ILE A 101 -4.53 -14.94 -18.72
C ILE A 101 -3.52 -16.01 -18.29
N PRO A 102 -2.22 -15.68 -18.22
CA PRO A 102 -1.20 -16.65 -17.84
C PRO A 102 -1.32 -16.96 -16.34
N VAL A 103 -1.90 -18.10 -16.00
CA VAL A 103 -2.04 -18.59 -14.62
C VAL A 103 -1.12 -19.81 -14.44
N PRO A 104 -0.34 -19.90 -13.33
CA PRO A 104 0.51 -21.07 -13.08
C PRO A 104 -0.29 -22.37 -13.09
N LYS A 105 0.22 -23.41 -13.74
CA LYS A 105 -0.44 -24.72 -13.73
C LYS A 105 -0.33 -25.35 -12.35
N VAL A 106 -1.45 -25.82 -11.80
CA VAL A 106 -1.46 -26.58 -10.55
C VAL A 106 -1.16 -28.06 -10.85
N HIS A 107 -0.16 -28.61 -10.17
CA HIS A 107 0.26 -30.01 -10.26
C HIS A 107 -0.32 -30.88 -9.15
N ALA A 108 -0.42 -30.32 -7.94
CA ALA A 108 -0.97 -31.01 -6.79
C ALA A 108 -1.56 -30.02 -5.79
N TYR A 109 -2.43 -30.52 -4.92
CA TYR A 109 -2.98 -29.77 -3.80
C TYR A 109 -3.39 -30.74 -2.71
N ALA A 110 -3.58 -30.24 -1.49
CA ALA A 110 -4.28 -30.96 -0.44
C ALA A 110 -5.03 -29.99 0.47
N PHE A 111 -6.05 -30.51 1.14
CA PHE A 111 -6.70 -29.82 2.26
C PHE A 111 -6.14 -30.34 3.59
N SER A 112 -6.53 -29.70 4.69
CA SER A 112 -6.01 -30.00 6.03
C SER A 112 -6.20 -31.45 6.50
N ASP A 113 -7.12 -32.21 5.89
CA ASP A 113 -7.40 -33.62 6.19
C ASP A 113 -6.35 -34.59 5.63
N THR A 114 -5.73 -34.22 4.52
CA THR A 114 -4.82 -35.05 3.71
C THR A 114 -3.46 -34.41 3.51
N GLY A 115 -3.32 -33.15 3.89
CA GLY A 115 -2.15 -32.34 3.66
C GLY A 115 -1.02 -32.57 4.66
N LEU A 116 0.14 -32.00 4.34
CA LEU A 116 1.38 -32.19 5.08
C LEU A 116 1.24 -31.68 6.52
N ASN A 117 1.44 -32.55 7.51
CA ASN A 117 1.23 -32.24 8.93
C ASN A 117 -0.16 -31.64 9.23
N GLY A 118 -1.16 -32.02 8.42
CA GLY A 118 -2.53 -31.55 8.51
C GLY A 118 -2.71 -30.08 8.07
N LEU A 119 -1.85 -29.59 7.18
CA LEU A 119 -1.92 -28.27 6.56
C LEU A 119 -2.25 -28.39 5.07
N PRO A 120 -3.10 -27.50 4.54
CA PRO A 120 -3.36 -27.46 3.12
C PRO A 120 -2.13 -26.95 2.35
N TYR A 121 -2.05 -27.28 1.06
CA TYR A 121 -1.00 -26.77 0.18
C TYR A 121 -1.45 -26.73 -1.28
N ILE A 122 -0.73 -25.96 -2.09
CA ILE A 122 -0.82 -25.98 -3.55
C ILE A 122 0.60 -26.14 -4.12
N VAL A 123 0.80 -27.10 -5.01
CA VAL A 123 2.02 -27.28 -5.80
C VAL A 123 1.71 -26.84 -7.23
N MET A 124 2.46 -25.86 -7.74
CA MET A 124 2.19 -25.25 -9.04
C MET A 124 3.49 -24.91 -9.78
N ASP A 125 3.38 -24.55 -11.06
CA ASP A 125 4.52 -24.04 -11.85
C ASP A 125 5.20 -22.87 -11.15
N TYR A 126 6.52 -22.82 -11.22
CA TYR A 126 7.27 -21.60 -10.98
C TYR A 126 7.21 -20.72 -12.23
N VAL A 127 6.69 -19.51 -12.08
CA VAL A 127 6.72 -18.49 -13.14
C VAL A 127 8.04 -17.74 -13.05
N ASP A 128 8.86 -17.87 -14.09
CA ASP A 128 10.11 -17.11 -14.23
C ASP A 128 9.80 -15.68 -14.71
N GLY A 129 9.53 -14.80 -13.76
CA GLY A 129 9.19 -13.40 -14.00
C GLY A 129 9.52 -12.52 -12.80
N HIS A 130 9.41 -11.21 -13.01
CA HIS A 130 9.74 -10.16 -12.06
C HIS A 130 8.55 -9.23 -11.88
N SER A 131 8.37 -8.66 -10.69
CA SER A 131 7.38 -7.59 -10.53
C SER A 131 7.80 -6.36 -11.35
N LEU A 132 6.86 -5.49 -11.70
CA LEU A 132 7.20 -4.21 -12.36
C LEU A 132 8.20 -3.40 -11.54
N LYS A 133 8.07 -3.44 -10.21
CA LYS A 133 9.00 -2.82 -9.28
C LYS A 133 10.42 -3.38 -9.40
N ASP A 134 10.57 -4.70 -9.46
CA ASP A 134 11.88 -5.35 -9.61
C ASP A 134 12.55 -5.00 -10.96
N LEU A 135 11.75 -4.70 -11.97
CA LEU A 135 12.20 -4.22 -13.28
C LEU A 135 12.49 -2.70 -13.31
N GLY A 136 12.35 -2.00 -12.18
CA GLY A 136 12.55 -0.55 -12.09
C GLY A 136 11.49 0.26 -12.84
N TYR A 137 10.31 -0.31 -13.11
CA TYR A 137 9.16 0.43 -13.64
C TYR A 137 8.73 1.49 -12.60
N LYS A 138 8.58 2.74 -13.02
CA LYS A 138 8.15 3.82 -12.13
C LYS A 138 6.71 4.15 -12.47
N SER A 139 5.75 3.83 -11.60
CA SER A 139 4.38 4.31 -11.73
C SER A 139 4.33 5.84 -11.54
N GLY A 140 4.73 6.60 -12.57
CA GLY A 140 4.96 8.05 -12.50
C GLY A 140 6.32 8.42 -11.91
N GLU A 141 7.07 9.27 -12.61
CA GLU A 141 8.24 9.92 -12.00
C GLU A 141 7.80 11.12 -11.15
N THR A 142 8.35 11.22 -9.93
CA THR A 142 8.27 12.41 -9.10
C THR A 142 9.37 13.39 -9.54
N PHE A 143 9.00 14.47 -10.22
CA PHE A 143 9.86 15.65 -10.34
C PHE A 143 9.16 16.83 -9.65
N GLY A 144 9.28 16.88 -8.33
CA GLY A 144 8.46 17.76 -7.50
C GLY A 144 6.97 17.50 -7.65
N PHE A 145 6.15 18.54 -7.87
CA PHE A 145 4.69 18.43 -8.09
C PHE A 145 4.29 18.03 -9.52
N MET A 146 5.23 17.90 -10.46
CA MET A 146 4.93 17.44 -11.81
C MET A 146 5.02 15.92 -11.89
N PHE A 147 3.87 15.30 -12.14
CA PHE A 147 3.76 13.87 -12.44
C PHE A 147 3.94 13.64 -13.94
N PHE A 148 5.08 13.09 -14.33
CA PHE A 148 5.23 12.49 -15.65
C PHE A 148 4.82 11.03 -15.55
N GLY A 149 3.57 10.73 -15.89
CA GLY A 149 3.07 9.36 -15.91
C GLY A 149 3.85 8.51 -16.93
N GLU A 150 4.43 7.39 -16.49
CA GLU A 150 5.06 6.42 -17.40
C GLU A 150 4.08 5.87 -18.44
N ALA A 151 2.77 5.98 -18.22
CA ALA A 151 1.71 5.60 -19.16
C ALA A 151 1.86 6.18 -20.57
N GLN A 152 2.60 7.27 -20.74
CA GLN A 152 2.85 7.86 -22.07
C GLN A 152 4.12 7.33 -22.74
N THR A 153 5.02 6.70 -21.99
CA THR A 153 6.21 6.03 -22.52
C THR A 153 5.81 4.80 -23.33
N ARG A 154 6.73 4.29 -24.15
CA ARG A 154 6.52 3.04 -24.88
C ARG A 154 6.26 1.86 -23.92
N THR A 155 7.02 1.80 -22.83
CA THR A 155 6.90 0.75 -21.80
C THR A 155 5.58 0.83 -21.07
N GLY A 156 5.18 2.00 -20.57
CA GLY A 156 3.89 2.16 -19.88
C GLY A 156 2.69 1.85 -20.79
N LYS A 157 2.74 2.24 -22.07
CA LYS A 157 1.72 1.83 -23.05
C LYS A 157 1.65 0.32 -23.22
N HIS A 158 2.79 -0.37 -23.26
CA HIS A 158 2.88 -1.83 -23.37
C HIS A 158 2.31 -2.53 -22.13
N VAL A 159 2.66 -2.05 -20.93
CA VAL A 159 2.09 -2.55 -19.66
C VAL A 159 0.59 -2.34 -19.61
N TYR A 160 0.10 -1.14 -19.97
CA TYR A 160 -1.34 -0.81 -19.92
C TYR A 160 -2.15 -1.64 -20.93
N GLN A 161 -1.57 -1.97 -22.09
CA GLN A 161 -2.21 -2.85 -23.08
C GLN A 161 -2.42 -4.26 -22.53
N GLN A 162 -1.43 -4.81 -21.83
CA GLN A 162 -1.51 -6.16 -21.25
C GLN A 162 -2.43 -6.18 -20.02
N LEU A 163 -2.39 -5.14 -19.19
CA LEU A 163 -3.32 -4.98 -18.09
C LEU A 163 -4.77 -4.85 -18.59
N ALA A 164 -5.00 -4.07 -19.66
CA ALA A 164 -6.28 -3.97 -20.32
C ALA A 164 -6.77 -5.34 -20.84
N ASP A 165 -5.87 -6.17 -21.36
CA ASP A 165 -6.23 -7.53 -21.80
C ASP A 165 -6.70 -8.42 -20.64
N VAL A 166 -6.03 -8.36 -19.49
CA VAL A 166 -6.46 -9.08 -18.27
C VAL A 166 -7.84 -8.60 -17.82
N TYR A 167 -8.03 -7.29 -17.68
CA TYR A 167 -9.30 -6.70 -17.22
C TYR A 167 -10.46 -7.01 -18.16
N VAL A 168 -10.26 -6.87 -19.47
CA VAL A 168 -11.32 -7.17 -20.45
C VAL A 168 -11.75 -8.62 -20.36
N GLN A 169 -10.81 -9.56 -20.22
CA GLN A 169 -11.12 -10.99 -20.07
C GLN A 169 -11.86 -11.30 -18.78
N LEU A 170 -11.42 -10.77 -17.64
CA LEU A 170 -12.12 -10.94 -16.35
C LEU A 170 -13.53 -10.35 -16.39
N ARG A 171 -13.71 -9.19 -17.03
CA ARG A 171 -15.03 -8.56 -17.16
C ARG A 171 -16.04 -9.43 -17.90
N GLN A 172 -15.61 -10.27 -18.84
CA GLN A 172 -16.51 -11.19 -19.56
C GLN A 172 -16.97 -12.39 -18.71
N LEU A 173 -16.35 -12.63 -17.55
CA LEU A 173 -16.71 -13.74 -16.66
C LEU A 173 -17.86 -13.31 -15.74
N GLU A 174 -19.10 -13.46 -16.23
CA GLU A 174 -20.31 -13.11 -15.49
C GLU A 174 -20.93 -14.31 -14.75
N PHE A 175 -21.47 -14.05 -13.57
CA PHE A 175 -22.04 -15.05 -12.68
C PHE A 175 -23.42 -14.62 -12.15
N PRO A 176 -24.29 -15.58 -11.80
CA PRO A 176 -25.64 -15.28 -11.31
C PRO A 176 -25.67 -14.83 -9.84
N ARG A 177 -24.56 -14.96 -9.10
CA ARG A 177 -24.48 -14.77 -7.64
C ARG A 177 -23.14 -14.11 -7.29
N ILE A 178 -23.12 -13.35 -6.19
CA ILE A 178 -21.92 -12.79 -5.56
C ILE A 178 -21.39 -13.78 -4.53
N GLY A 179 -20.06 -13.87 -4.39
CA GLY A 179 -19.38 -14.79 -3.48
C GLY A 179 -17.96 -15.08 -3.93
N ALA A 180 -17.48 -16.31 -3.75
CA ALA A 180 -16.23 -16.80 -4.31
C ALA A 180 -16.41 -18.16 -4.99
N LEU A 181 -15.56 -18.44 -5.97
CA LEU A 181 -15.58 -19.71 -6.68
C LEU A 181 -15.21 -20.86 -5.74
N GLY A 182 -15.80 -22.03 -6.00
CA GLY A 182 -15.56 -23.23 -5.21
C GLY A 182 -15.77 -24.49 -6.03
N LEU A 183 -15.27 -25.59 -5.48
CA LEU A 183 -15.43 -26.91 -6.08
C LEU A 183 -16.85 -27.44 -5.80
N PRO A 184 -17.41 -28.31 -6.65
CA PRO A 184 -18.71 -28.91 -6.38
C PRO A 184 -18.70 -29.78 -5.12
N SER A 185 -17.58 -30.45 -4.84
CA SER A 185 -17.33 -31.25 -3.64
C SER A 185 -15.82 -31.42 -3.44
N ARG A 186 -15.36 -31.52 -2.19
CA ARG A 186 -13.96 -31.86 -1.87
C ARG A 186 -13.59 -33.30 -2.25
N ALA A 187 -14.57 -34.18 -2.43
CA ALA A 187 -14.35 -35.54 -2.90
C ALA A 187 -14.09 -35.61 -4.42
N THR A 188 -14.46 -34.57 -5.18
CA THR A 188 -14.17 -34.50 -6.61
C THR A 188 -12.74 -33.98 -6.80
N PRO A 189 -11.85 -34.72 -7.50
CA PRO A 189 -10.48 -34.25 -7.69
C PRO A 189 -10.48 -32.93 -8.48
N ALA A 190 -9.97 -31.87 -7.86
CA ALA A 190 -10.01 -30.53 -8.40
C ALA A 190 -9.25 -30.44 -9.72
N LEU A 191 -8.18 -31.24 -9.90
CA LEU A 191 -7.36 -31.21 -11.11
C LEU A 191 -8.05 -31.87 -12.33
N THR A 192 -9.03 -32.74 -12.10
CA THR A 192 -9.68 -33.50 -13.19
C THR A 192 -11.14 -33.12 -13.41
N CYS A 193 -11.74 -32.29 -12.55
CA CYS A 193 -13.11 -31.85 -12.77
C CYS A 193 -13.21 -30.90 -13.98
N SER A 194 -14.36 -30.88 -14.64
CA SER A 194 -14.60 -29.89 -15.69
C SER A 194 -14.58 -28.48 -15.09
N PRO A 195 -13.91 -27.50 -15.71
CA PRO A 195 -14.00 -26.11 -15.29
C PRO A 195 -15.44 -25.57 -15.27
N ASP A 196 -16.36 -26.16 -16.05
CA ASP A 196 -17.77 -25.75 -16.12
C ASP A 196 -18.58 -26.08 -14.85
N VAL A 197 -18.09 -27.00 -14.00
CA VAL A 197 -18.77 -27.32 -12.73
C VAL A 197 -18.31 -26.42 -11.57
N ILE A 198 -17.27 -25.61 -11.79
CA ILE A 198 -16.82 -24.59 -10.84
C ILE A 198 -17.81 -23.43 -10.90
N SER A 199 -18.33 -23.05 -9.73
CA SER A 199 -19.33 -21.98 -9.63
C SER A 199 -19.18 -21.24 -8.31
N VAL A 200 -19.92 -20.14 -8.15
CA VAL A 200 -19.95 -19.35 -6.91
C VAL A 200 -20.63 -20.17 -5.82
N ARG A 201 -19.84 -20.59 -4.81
CA ARG A 201 -20.27 -21.50 -3.73
C ARG A 201 -19.76 -21.08 -2.36
N ASN A 202 -18.71 -20.27 -2.32
CA ASN A 202 -18.13 -19.74 -1.11
C ASN A 202 -18.65 -18.32 -0.86
N ARG A 203 -18.58 -17.89 0.40
CA ARG A 203 -18.80 -16.48 0.77
C ARG A 203 -17.75 -15.59 0.10
N PRO A 204 -18.01 -14.27 -0.04
CA PRO A 204 -17.02 -13.34 -0.58
C PRO A 204 -15.90 -13.09 0.44
N LEU A 205 -15.16 -14.15 0.77
CA LEU A 205 -14.11 -14.20 1.79
C LEU A 205 -13.04 -13.15 1.50
N SER A 206 -12.81 -12.25 2.45
CA SER A 206 -11.82 -11.18 2.34
C SER A 206 -10.73 -11.30 3.40
N ILE A 207 -9.63 -10.58 3.17
CA ILE A 207 -8.58 -10.36 4.17
C ILE A 207 -9.19 -9.78 5.45
N ASP A 208 -10.02 -8.73 5.36
CA ASP A 208 -10.66 -8.12 6.53
C ASP A 208 -11.44 -9.16 7.37
N MET A 209 -12.19 -10.06 6.74
CA MET A 209 -12.86 -11.14 7.47
C MET A 209 -11.89 -12.10 8.16
N ALA A 210 -10.76 -12.44 7.53
CA ALA A 210 -9.74 -13.28 8.16
C ALA A 210 -9.13 -12.59 9.40
N LEU A 211 -8.83 -11.30 9.28
CA LEU A 211 -8.27 -10.51 10.39
C LEU A 211 -9.28 -10.33 11.52
N GLN A 212 -10.54 -10.02 11.20
CA GLN A 212 -11.62 -9.89 12.19
C GLN A 212 -11.87 -11.23 12.93
N GLU A 213 -11.79 -12.37 12.24
CA GLU A 213 -11.97 -13.68 12.87
C GLU A 213 -10.79 -14.02 13.81
N LEU A 214 -9.55 -13.71 13.41
CA LEU A 214 -8.36 -13.79 14.29
C LEU A 214 -8.50 -12.92 15.54
N ASP A 215 -9.08 -11.73 15.38
CA ASP A 215 -9.26 -10.79 16.47
C ASP A 215 -10.45 -11.13 17.37
N GLY A 216 -11.20 -12.20 17.05
CA GLY A 216 -12.35 -12.68 17.81
C GLY A 216 -13.63 -11.89 17.56
N LEU A 217 -13.70 -11.13 16.47
CA LEU A 217 -14.80 -10.20 16.18
C LEU A 217 -16.00 -10.89 15.51
N GLN A 218 -15.91 -12.18 15.21
CA GLN A 218 -16.99 -13.03 14.69
C GLN A 218 -17.64 -12.53 13.36
N PRO A 219 -16.85 -12.20 12.32
CA PRO A 219 -17.37 -11.80 11.01
C PRO A 219 -18.22 -12.90 10.34
N GLY A 220 -18.08 -14.16 10.76
CA GLY A 220 -18.94 -15.27 10.34
C GLY A 220 -20.44 -15.08 10.61
N ASN A 221 -20.83 -14.19 11.53
CA ASN A 221 -22.24 -13.85 11.76
C ASN A 221 -22.84 -12.96 10.64
N ILE A 222 -21.98 -12.23 9.92
CA ILE A 222 -22.37 -11.35 8.81
C ILE A 222 -22.31 -12.14 7.49
N PHE A 223 -21.19 -12.85 7.28
CA PHE A 223 -21.00 -13.75 6.15
C PHE A 223 -20.71 -15.18 6.64
N PRO A 224 -21.75 -16.01 6.87
CA PRO A 224 -21.55 -17.40 7.23
C PRO A 224 -20.82 -18.17 6.11
N PRO A 225 -20.01 -19.20 6.44
CA PRO A 225 -19.37 -20.06 5.45
C PRO A 225 -20.37 -20.60 4.41
N LYS A 226 -19.92 -20.72 3.15
CA LYS A 226 -20.74 -21.19 2.01
C LYS A 226 -21.99 -20.34 1.68
N THR A 227 -22.08 -19.12 2.21
CA THR A 227 -23.15 -18.17 1.84
C THR A 227 -22.84 -17.51 0.50
N THR A 228 -23.85 -17.27 -0.33
CA THR A 228 -23.73 -16.46 -1.56
C THR A 228 -24.84 -15.44 -1.61
N LEU A 229 -24.68 -14.35 -2.37
CA LEU A 229 -25.62 -13.22 -2.40
C LEU A 229 -26.22 -13.05 -3.80
N SER A 230 -27.43 -12.49 -3.88
CA SER A 230 -28.13 -12.27 -5.15
C SER A 230 -28.20 -10.81 -5.57
N THR A 231 -27.80 -9.87 -4.70
CA THR A 231 -27.92 -8.44 -5.00
C THR A 231 -26.68 -7.65 -4.60
N ALA A 232 -26.39 -6.59 -5.35
CA ALA A 232 -25.31 -5.66 -5.04
C ALA A 232 -25.53 -4.94 -3.71
N LYS A 233 -26.80 -4.65 -3.37
CA LYS A 233 -27.19 -4.07 -2.09
C LYS A 233 -26.83 -4.98 -0.91
N ASP A 234 -27.16 -6.28 -0.97
CA ASP A 234 -26.82 -7.20 0.13
C ASP A 234 -25.31 -7.31 0.34
N PHE A 235 -24.54 -7.26 -0.76
CA PHE A 235 -23.08 -7.26 -0.70
C PHE A 235 -22.54 -6.01 -0.01
N VAL A 236 -22.99 -4.83 -0.44
CA VAL A 236 -22.57 -3.55 0.14
C VAL A 236 -22.99 -3.41 1.60
N ASP A 237 -24.23 -3.79 1.93
CA ASP A 237 -24.71 -3.77 3.33
C ASP A 237 -23.89 -4.74 4.20
N GLY A 238 -23.47 -5.88 3.67
CA GLY A 238 -22.59 -6.82 4.37
C GLY A 238 -21.19 -6.24 4.61
N LEU A 239 -20.58 -5.56 3.63
CA LEU A 239 -19.30 -4.87 3.82
C LEU A 239 -19.40 -3.75 4.86
N LEU A 240 -20.47 -2.94 4.81
CA LEU A 240 -20.73 -1.91 5.80
C LEU A 240 -20.98 -2.50 7.19
N SER A 241 -21.61 -3.67 7.28
CA SER A 241 -21.80 -4.39 8.54
C SER A 241 -20.48 -4.94 9.10
N LEU A 242 -19.54 -5.36 8.24
CA LEU A 242 -18.18 -5.72 8.67
C LEU A 242 -17.43 -4.51 9.22
N ALA A 243 -17.55 -3.35 8.57
CA ALA A 243 -16.97 -2.10 9.06
C ALA A 243 -17.57 -1.70 10.43
N ASP A 244 -18.90 -1.75 10.57
CA ASP A 244 -19.58 -1.49 11.85
C ASP A 244 -19.16 -2.49 12.93
N ASN A 245 -19.01 -3.77 12.58
CA ASN A 245 -18.57 -4.82 13.51
C ASN A 245 -17.17 -4.56 14.06
N LYS A 246 -16.26 -4.12 13.19
CA LYS A 246 -14.90 -3.71 13.55
C LYS A 246 -14.92 -2.47 14.44
N PHE A 247 -15.63 -1.43 14.01
CA PHE A 247 -15.74 -0.15 14.71
C PHE A 247 -16.35 -0.28 16.12
N GLU A 248 -17.35 -1.15 16.27
CA GLU A 248 -18.00 -1.44 17.54
C GLU A 248 -17.06 -2.14 18.53
N LYS A 249 -16.29 -3.13 18.05
CA LYS A 249 -15.59 -4.11 18.90
C LYS A 249 -14.10 -3.87 19.07
N GLU A 250 -13.42 -3.22 18.13
CA GLU A 250 -11.98 -2.95 18.25
C GLU A 250 -11.71 -1.79 19.21
N PRO A 251 -10.78 -1.93 20.17
CA PRO A 251 -10.52 -0.87 21.15
C PRO A 251 -9.78 0.33 20.56
N ASP A 252 -8.88 0.11 19.59
CA ASP A 252 -8.11 1.16 18.94
C ASP A 252 -8.80 1.66 17.66
N GLN A 253 -9.15 2.94 17.65
CA GLN A 253 -9.77 3.66 16.54
C GLN A 253 -8.86 4.75 15.94
N GLY A 254 -7.58 4.86 16.36
CA GLY A 254 -6.66 5.88 15.88
C GLY A 254 -6.95 7.29 16.42
N MET A 255 -7.44 7.39 17.66
CA MET A 255 -7.83 8.66 18.29
C MET A 255 -6.64 9.53 18.76
N ASP A 256 -5.41 9.08 18.52
CA ASP A 256 -4.16 9.83 18.71
C ASP A 256 -3.74 10.64 17.47
N GLU A 257 -4.40 10.40 16.34
CA GLU A 257 -4.17 11.12 15.08
C GLU A 257 -5.42 11.82 14.58
N LYS A 258 -6.59 11.28 14.90
CA LYS A 258 -7.87 11.72 14.35
C LYS A 258 -8.83 12.09 15.48
N GLU A 259 -9.53 13.22 15.35
CA GLU A 259 -10.48 13.65 16.36
C GLU A 259 -11.60 12.59 16.55
N PRO A 260 -11.89 12.14 17.79
CA PRO A 260 -12.84 11.05 18.04
C PRO A 260 -14.23 11.26 17.41
N ALA A 261 -14.79 12.47 17.55
CA ALA A 261 -16.11 12.80 17.00
C ALA A 261 -16.11 12.82 15.46
N SER A 262 -14.98 13.22 14.86
CA SER A 262 -14.78 13.24 13.41
C SER A 262 -14.75 11.83 12.82
N ILE A 263 -14.15 10.86 13.53
CA ILE A 263 -14.15 9.45 13.12
C ILE A 263 -15.57 8.90 13.03
N LEU A 264 -16.38 9.11 14.08
CA LEU A 264 -17.78 8.67 14.11
C LEU A 264 -18.61 9.36 13.02
N TYR A 265 -18.37 10.65 12.79
CA TYR A 265 -19.01 11.43 11.74
C TYR A 265 -18.70 10.84 10.35
N ALA A 266 -17.42 10.62 10.06
CA ALA A 266 -16.95 10.08 8.79
C ALA A 266 -17.54 8.70 8.50
N ALA A 267 -17.50 7.78 9.46
CA ALA A 267 -18.07 6.44 9.33
C ALA A 267 -19.59 6.49 9.01
N HIS A 268 -20.33 7.32 9.75
CA HIS A 268 -21.78 7.48 9.54
C HIS A 268 -22.10 8.04 8.15
N HIS A 269 -21.41 9.11 7.75
CA HIS A 269 -21.69 9.80 6.50
C HIS A 269 -21.14 9.06 5.28
N PHE A 270 -20.05 8.29 5.42
CA PHE A 270 -19.60 7.36 4.39
C PHE A 270 -20.66 6.29 4.11
N LYS A 271 -21.19 5.65 5.16
CA LYS A 271 -22.26 4.65 5.02
C LYS A 271 -23.48 5.21 4.28
N ARG A 272 -23.93 6.40 4.68
CA ARG A 272 -25.05 7.10 4.03
C ARG A 272 -24.75 7.41 2.57
N PHE A 273 -23.58 7.99 2.29
CA PHE A 273 -23.17 8.30 0.92
C PHE A 273 -23.14 7.04 0.04
N VAL A 274 -22.59 5.93 0.54
CA VAL A 274 -22.54 4.66 -0.20
C VAL A 274 -23.94 4.18 -0.55
N GLN A 275 -24.85 4.14 0.42
CA GLN A 275 -26.20 3.58 0.23
C GLN A 275 -27.12 4.51 -0.58
N ASP A 276 -27.05 5.80 -0.32
CA ASP A 276 -28.02 6.79 -0.82
C ASP A 276 -27.56 7.45 -2.14
N GLU A 277 -26.25 7.60 -2.37
CA GLU A 277 -25.71 8.34 -3.52
C GLU A 277 -24.84 7.50 -4.48
N TRP A 278 -24.01 6.58 -3.97
CA TRP A 278 -22.98 5.90 -4.79
C TRP A 278 -23.40 4.56 -5.38
N LEU A 279 -24.12 3.72 -4.62
CA LEU A 279 -24.51 2.39 -5.07
C LEU A 279 -25.45 2.48 -6.28
N ASN A 280 -25.10 1.81 -7.38
CA ASN A 280 -25.94 1.76 -8.56
C ASN A 280 -27.12 0.79 -8.37
N HIS A 281 -28.23 1.30 -7.85
CA HIS A 281 -29.46 0.52 -7.65
C HIS A 281 -30.08 -0.05 -8.94
N SER A 282 -29.78 0.52 -10.11
CA SER A 282 -30.26 -0.01 -11.40
C SER A 282 -29.58 -1.32 -11.80
N ALA A 283 -28.36 -1.56 -11.30
CA ALA A 283 -27.58 -2.79 -11.52
C ALA A 283 -27.62 -3.73 -10.30
N ASN A 284 -28.66 -3.63 -9.47
CA ASN A 284 -28.71 -4.37 -8.21
C ASN A 284 -28.74 -5.90 -8.39
N LEU A 285 -29.28 -6.39 -9.51
CA LEU A 285 -29.34 -7.83 -9.85
C LEU A 285 -28.18 -8.29 -10.74
N GLY A 286 -27.16 -7.44 -10.94
CA GLY A 286 -25.99 -7.72 -11.76
C GLY A 286 -25.77 -6.72 -12.89
N PRO A 287 -24.75 -6.94 -13.72
CA PRO A 287 -23.91 -8.14 -13.76
C PRO A 287 -22.97 -8.30 -12.54
N PHE A 288 -22.66 -9.55 -12.19
CA PHE A 288 -21.67 -9.90 -11.18
C PHE A 288 -20.46 -10.54 -11.86
N VAL A 289 -19.26 -10.09 -11.52
CA VAL A 289 -18.03 -10.37 -12.28
C VAL A 289 -16.91 -10.84 -11.36
N LEU A 290 -16.02 -11.69 -11.88
CA LEU A 290 -14.85 -12.14 -11.14
C LEU A 290 -13.78 -11.03 -11.08
N THR A 291 -13.25 -10.80 -9.88
CA THR A 291 -12.12 -9.89 -9.62
C THR A 291 -10.95 -10.65 -9.01
N HIS A 292 -9.74 -10.16 -9.28
CA HIS A 292 -8.55 -10.63 -8.58
C HIS A 292 -8.60 -10.16 -7.12
N GLY A 293 -7.96 -10.89 -6.20
CA GLY A 293 -8.00 -10.54 -4.77
C GLY A 293 -7.29 -9.24 -4.42
N ASP A 294 -6.21 -8.93 -5.16
CA ASP A 294 -5.27 -7.86 -4.83
C ASP A 294 -4.83 -6.99 -6.01
N ILE A 295 -5.36 -7.19 -7.24
CA ILE A 295 -4.81 -6.51 -8.41
C ILE A 295 -5.07 -5.01 -8.38
N GLU A 296 -6.10 -4.56 -7.66
CA GLU A 296 -6.45 -3.16 -7.49
C GLU A 296 -5.46 -2.42 -6.58
N ASN A 297 -4.87 -3.12 -5.60
CA ASN A 297 -4.04 -2.53 -4.55
C ASN A 297 -2.54 -2.80 -4.74
N VAL A 298 -2.20 -3.92 -5.39
CA VAL A 298 -0.84 -4.44 -5.41
C VAL A 298 -0.35 -4.72 -6.83
N ILE A 299 0.75 -4.08 -7.22
CA ILE A 299 1.39 -4.25 -8.53
C ILE A 299 2.15 -5.58 -8.67
N CYS A 300 2.56 -6.20 -7.56
CA CYS A 300 3.51 -7.32 -7.57
C CYS A 300 2.90 -8.69 -7.92
N ASN A 301 1.58 -8.80 -8.04
CA ASN A 301 0.90 -10.06 -8.37
C ASN A 301 0.81 -10.31 -9.89
N ALA A 302 1.27 -9.35 -10.70
CA ALA A 302 1.56 -9.52 -12.12
C ALA A 302 3.08 -9.62 -12.33
N LEU A 303 3.52 -10.69 -12.98
CA LEU A 303 4.92 -11.00 -13.24
C LEU A 303 5.25 -10.78 -14.72
N PHE A 304 6.39 -10.15 -14.97
CA PHE A 304 6.84 -9.72 -16.27
C PHE A 304 8.24 -10.24 -16.59
N ASP A 305 8.53 -10.47 -17.86
CA ASP A 305 9.90 -10.68 -18.32
C ASP A 305 10.69 -9.36 -18.41
N ARG A 306 11.96 -9.42 -18.82
CA ARG A 306 12.83 -8.24 -18.94
C ARG A 306 12.40 -7.25 -20.03
N ASP A 307 11.52 -7.67 -20.93
CA ASP A 307 10.95 -6.85 -21.99
C ASP A 307 9.54 -6.33 -21.61
N TYR A 308 9.16 -6.45 -20.34
CA TYR A 308 7.86 -6.07 -19.78
C TYR A 308 6.68 -6.83 -20.42
N ASN A 309 6.87 -8.06 -20.88
CA ASN A 309 5.77 -8.92 -21.27
C ASN A 309 5.21 -9.65 -20.05
N LEU A 310 3.89 -9.65 -19.87
CA LEU A 310 3.20 -10.35 -18.80
C LEU A 310 3.35 -11.86 -18.99
N VAL A 311 4.06 -12.51 -18.07
CA VAL A 311 4.33 -13.95 -18.08
C VAL A 311 3.53 -14.72 -17.04
N GLY A 312 2.91 -14.04 -16.07
CA GLY A 312 2.04 -14.69 -15.08
C GLY A 312 1.25 -13.71 -14.23
N VAL A 313 0.03 -14.11 -13.87
CA VAL A 313 -0.77 -13.51 -12.79
C VAL A 313 -0.91 -14.54 -11.69
N VAL A 314 -0.40 -14.20 -10.52
CA VAL A 314 -0.30 -15.09 -9.35
C VAL A 314 -1.14 -14.55 -8.21
N ASP A 315 -1.33 -15.38 -7.18
CA ASP A 315 -1.99 -15.01 -5.93
C ASP A 315 -3.52 -14.79 -5.99
N TRP A 316 -4.24 -15.82 -6.45
CA TRP A 316 -5.70 -15.80 -6.63
C TRP A 316 -6.52 -16.08 -5.34
N GLU A 317 -5.92 -15.93 -4.16
CA GLU A 317 -6.43 -16.52 -2.91
C GLU A 317 -7.57 -15.74 -2.23
N TRP A 318 -7.78 -14.49 -2.64
CA TRP A 318 -8.87 -13.62 -2.18
C TRP A 318 -9.79 -13.20 -3.33
N SER A 319 -9.74 -13.92 -4.45
CA SER A 319 -10.58 -13.65 -5.61
C SER A 319 -12.05 -13.90 -5.35
N ARG A 320 -12.87 -12.96 -5.81
CA ARG A 320 -14.30 -12.92 -5.51
C ARG A 320 -15.09 -12.49 -6.73
N VAL A 321 -16.32 -12.97 -6.79
CA VAL A 321 -17.36 -12.48 -7.68
C VAL A 321 -18.10 -11.36 -6.98
N VAL A 322 -18.09 -10.17 -7.58
CA VAL A 322 -18.59 -8.90 -7.00
C VAL A 322 -19.49 -8.18 -8.00
N PRO A 323 -20.30 -7.18 -7.61
CA PRO A 323 -20.98 -6.30 -8.56
C PRO A 323 -20.00 -5.66 -9.53
N ALA A 324 -20.35 -5.50 -10.81
CA ALA A 324 -19.46 -4.89 -11.81
C ALA A 324 -18.93 -3.50 -11.39
N GLN A 325 -19.69 -2.75 -10.59
CA GLN A 325 -19.26 -1.47 -9.98
C GLN A 325 -17.99 -1.57 -9.12
N PHE A 326 -17.65 -2.76 -8.61
CA PHE A 326 -16.44 -3.02 -7.82
C PHE A 326 -15.20 -3.35 -8.67
N MET A 327 -15.37 -3.61 -9.98
CA MET A 327 -14.24 -3.78 -10.89
C MET A 327 -13.69 -2.40 -11.25
N VAL A 328 -12.68 -1.95 -10.51
CA VAL A 328 -12.14 -0.59 -10.60
C VAL A 328 -10.70 -0.58 -11.11
N PRO A 329 -10.21 0.54 -11.69
CA PRO A 329 -8.81 0.69 -12.02
C PRO A 329 -7.92 0.61 -10.76
N PRO A 330 -6.68 0.10 -10.88
CA PRO A 330 -5.77 -0.05 -9.74
C PRO A 330 -5.19 1.27 -9.27
N ILE A 331 -4.99 1.44 -7.95
CA ILE A 331 -4.39 2.66 -7.39
C ILE A 331 -2.91 2.83 -7.78
N TRP A 332 -2.19 1.72 -7.93
CA TRP A 332 -0.78 1.70 -8.31
C TRP A 332 -0.51 2.16 -9.74
N LEU A 333 -1.54 2.54 -10.52
CA LEU A 333 -1.33 3.33 -11.75
C LEU A 333 -0.59 4.64 -11.46
N LEU A 334 -0.72 5.16 -10.24
CA LEU A 334 -0.02 6.36 -9.78
C LEU A 334 0.77 6.13 -8.49
N ALA A 335 0.21 5.42 -7.51
CA ALA A 335 0.86 5.22 -6.22
C ALA A 335 0.35 3.98 -5.51
N SER A 336 1.16 3.41 -4.63
CA SER A 336 0.80 2.25 -3.81
C SER A 336 -0.07 2.57 -2.59
N GLN A 337 -0.20 3.85 -2.24
CA GLN A 337 -0.98 4.26 -1.08
C GLN A 337 -2.18 5.11 -1.50
N LEU A 338 -3.35 4.77 -0.96
CA LEU A 338 -4.61 5.44 -1.32
C LEU A 338 -4.61 6.92 -0.94
N ASP A 339 -3.98 7.28 0.17
CA ASP A 339 -3.94 8.66 0.63
C ASP A 339 -3.21 9.58 -0.34
N PHE A 340 -2.16 9.08 -0.99
CA PHE A 340 -1.52 9.79 -2.09
C PHE A 340 -2.48 9.96 -3.27
N VAL A 341 -3.22 8.91 -3.65
CA VAL A 341 -4.25 9.01 -4.70
C VAL A 341 -5.33 10.04 -4.34
N LEU A 342 -5.74 10.11 -3.07
CA LEU A 342 -6.70 11.10 -2.57
C LEU A 342 -6.14 12.53 -2.61
N LEU A 343 -4.84 12.70 -2.44
CA LEU A 343 -4.16 13.99 -2.55
C LEU A 343 -4.08 14.47 -4.00
N VAL A 344 -3.77 13.57 -4.94
CA VAL A 344 -3.52 13.88 -6.36
C VAL A 344 -4.52 13.22 -7.31
N GLN A 345 -5.81 13.34 -6.98
CA GLN A 345 -6.92 12.71 -7.71
C GLN A 345 -6.94 13.04 -9.20
N GLU A 346 -6.67 14.30 -9.59
CA GLU A 346 -6.65 14.71 -11.00
C GLU A 346 -5.57 13.94 -11.78
N SER A 347 -4.39 13.74 -11.18
CA SER A 347 -3.29 12.96 -11.78
C SER A 347 -3.64 11.48 -11.88
N TYR A 348 -4.31 10.92 -10.87
CA TYR A 348 -4.75 9.53 -10.89
C TYR A 348 -5.80 9.30 -11.98
N ASN A 349 -6.80 10.19 -12.06
CA ASN A 349 -7.84 10.13 -13.07
C ASN A 349 -7.26 10.23 -14.50
N GLN A 350 -6.19 11.00 -14.71
CA GLN A 350 -5.47 10.99 -15.99
C GLN A 350 -4.84 9.63 -16.31
N GLN A 351 -4.28 8.92 -15.32
CA GLN A 351 -3.79 7.55 -15.55
C GLN A 351 -4.93 6.60 -15.90
N VAL A 352 -6.09 6.77 -15.27
CA VAL A 352 -7.30 6.01 -15.59
C VAL A 352 -7.74 6.25 -17.04
N VAL A 353 -7.72 7.49 -17.53
CA VAL A 353 -8.02 7.81 -18.95
C VAL A 353 -7.12 7.00 -19.90
N HIS A 354 -5.81 6.93 -19.60
CA HIS A 354 -4.86 6.17 -20.41
C HIS A 354 -5.17 4.67 -20.40
N LEU A 355 -5.44 4.09 -19.22
CA LEU A 355 -5.79 2.67 -19.11
C LEU A 355 -7.13 2.37 -19.80
N ARG A 356 -8.16 3.20 -19.59
CA ARG A 356 -9.47 3.05 -20.22
C ARG A 356 -9.37 3.11 -21.75
N THR A 357 -8.48 3.96 -22.27
CA THR A 357 -8.20 4.00 -23.72
C THR A 357 -7.60 2.67 -24.21
N ALA A 358 -6.71 2.05 -23.44
CA ALA A 358 -6.18 0.72 -23.77
C ALA A 358 -7.27 -0.36 -23.69
N VAL A 359 -8.15 -0.32 -22.68
CA VAL A 359 -9.33 -1.19 -22.54
C VAL A 359 -10.23 -1.07 -23.77
N GLN A 360 -10.63 0.15 -24.14
CA GLN A 360 -11.51 0.38 -25.30
C GLN A 360 -10.92 -0.18 -26.60
N LYS A 361 -9.61 0.02 -26.82
CA LYS A 361 -8.91 -0.54 -27.98
C LYS A 361 -8.90 -2.06 -27.95
N ARG A 362 -8.72 -2.67 -26.78
CA ARG A 362 -8.69 -4.12 -26.62
C ARG A 362 -10.07 -4.74 -26.82
N GLU A 363 -11.12 -4.14 -26.27
CA GLU A 363 -12.51 -4.56 -26.50
C GLU A 363 -12.84 -4.55 -28.00
N ALA A 364 -12.48 -3.46 -28.69
CA ALA A 364 -12.65 -3.37 -30.15
C ALA A 364 -11.84 -4.42 -30.92
N ALA A 365 -10.59 -4.69 -30.51
CA ALA A 365 -9.74 -5.69 -31.13
C ALA A 365 -10.25 -7.13 -30.93
N LEU A 366 -10.90 -7.42 -29.81
CA LEU A 366 -11.52 -8.70 -29.51
C LEU A 366 -12.94 -8.84 -30.10
N GLY A 367 -13.54 -7.76 -30.61
CA GLY A 367 -14.91 -7.75 -31.10
C GLY A 367 -15.96 -7.96 -30.01
N VAL A 368 -15.63 -7.65 -28.75
CA VAL A 368 -16.55 -7.75 -27.60
C VAL A 368 -17.26 -6.43 -27.36
N PRO A 369 -18.44 -6.42 -26.72
CA PRO A 369 -19.11 -5.17 -26.33
C PRO A 369 -18.22 -4.31 -25.43
N PRO A 370 -18.27 -2.98 -25.55
CA PRO A 370 -17.43 -2.06 -24.77
C PRO A 370 -17.95 -1.88 -23.34
N LEU A 371 -18.00 -2.96 -22.57
CA LEU A 371 -18.57 -2.97 -21.22
C LEU A 371 -17.70 -2.15 -20.27
N LEU A 372 -16.43 -2.53 -20.11
CA LEU A 372 -15.56 -1.96 -19.09
C LEU A 372 -15.15 -0.53 -19.45
N SER A 373 -14.84 -0.25 -20.72
CA SER A 373 -14.49 1.12 -21.14
C SER A 373 -15.65 2.11 -21.00
N THR A 374 -16.90 1.64 -20.99
CA THR A 374 -18.10 2.44 -20.70
C THR A 374 -18.32 2.59 -19.20
N GLU A 375 -18.22 1.49 -18.45
CA GLU A 375 -18.35 1.48 -16.98
C GLU A 375 -17.30 2.38 -16.30
N TRP A 376 -16.11 2.52 -16.88
CA TRP A 376 -15.03 3.35 -16.34
C TRP A 376 -15.06 4.83 -16.77
N VAL A 377 -16.01 5.28 -17.59
CA VAL A 377 -16.14 6.71 -17.95
C VAL A 377 -16.22 7.63 -16.72
N PRO A 378 -17.04 7.33 -15.69
CA PRO A 378 -17.12 8.17 -14.50
C PRO A 378 -15.78 8.32 -13.75
N HIS A 379 -14.89 7.32 -13.85
CA HIS A 379 -13.59 7.32 -13.17
C HIS A 379 -12.61 8.36 -13.73
N GLU A 380 -12.87 8.94 -14.90
CA GLU A 380 -12.05 10.03 -15.46
C GLU A 380 -12.22 11.36 -14.71
N THR A 381 -13.27 11.48 -13.91
CA THR A 381 -13.61 12.73 -13.22
C THR A 381 -13.73 12.57 -11.71
N TRP A 382 -13.89 11.34 -11.21
CA TRP A 382 -14.05 11.08 -9.79
C TRP A 382 -13.51 9.71 -9.39
N CYS A 383 -12.80 9.64 -8.26
CA CYS A 383 -12.09 8.43 -7.84
C CYS A 383 -13.02 7.39 -7.18
N HIS A 384 -13.83 6.69 -7.98
CA HIS A 384 -14.65 5.57 -7.50
C HIS A 384 -13.82 4.45 -6.86
N THR A 385 -12.56 4.27 -7.28
CA THR A 385 -11.62 3.30 -6.71
C THR A 385 -11.46 3.50 -5.19
N ALA A 386 -11.39 4.75 -4.71
CA ALA A 386 -11.26 5.06 -3.28
C ALA A 386 -12.47 4.59 -2.46
N ILE A 387 -13.68 4.63 -3.02
CA ILE A 387 -14.88 4.13 -2.32
C ILE A 387 -14.83 2.60 -2.20
N VAL A 388 -14.45 1.91 -3.27
CA VAL A 388 -14.30 0.45 -3.27
C VAL A 388 -13.21 0.02 -2.28
N ILE A 389 -12.11 0.76 -2.19
CA ILE A 389 -11.08 0.51 -1.19
C ILE A 389 -11.61 0.79 0.22
N GLY A 390 -12.28 1.92 0.47
CA GLY A 390 -12.89 2.21 1.78
C GLY A 390 -13.92 1.15 2.23
N LEU A 391 -14.63 0.52 1.28
CA LEU A 391 -15.54 -0.59 1.57
C LEU A 391 -14.83 -1.93 1.87
N ASN A 392 -13.65 -2.16 1.30
CA ASN A 392 -12.86 -3.37 1.56
C ASN A 392 -11.91 -3.23 2.77
N TYR A 393 -11.54 -1.98 3.13
CA TYR A 393 -10.57 -1.63 4.16
C TYR A 393 -11.14 -0.51 5.05
N PRO A 394 -11.96 -0.86 6.07
CA PRO A 394 -12.69 0.11 6.88
C PRO A 394 -11.83 1.18 7.57
N GLU A 395 -10.56 0.89 7.84
CA GLU A 395 -9.59 1.86 8.40
C GLU A 395 -9.36 3.08 7.50
N LEU A 396 -9.60 2.98 6.19
CA LEU A 396 -9.44 4.06 5.23
C LEU A 396 -10.71 4.92 5.06
N VAL A 397 -11.81 4.54 5.71
CA VAL A 397 -13.11 5.26 5.59
C VAL A 397 -12.99 6.73 6.01
N TYR A 398 -12.19 7.02 7.04
CA TYR A 398 -11.96 8.40 7.49
C TYR A 398 -11.38 9.26 6.37
N ASP A 399 -10.28 8.80 5.76
CA ASP A 399 -9.55 9.55 4.75
C ASP A 399 -10.40 9.68 3.47
N VAL A 400 -11.06 8.60 3.05
CA VAL A 400 -11.98 8.63 1.92
C VAL A 400 -13.15 9.59 2.15
N HIS A 401 -13.70 9.65 3.36
CA HIS A 401 -14.77 10.58 3.66
C HIS A 401 -14.29 12.03 3.55
N TRP A 402 -13.23 12.39 4.27
CA TRP A 402 -12.80 13.79 4.38
C TRP A 402 -12.09 14.30 3.12
N ASP A 403 -11.33 13.47 2.43
CA ASP A 403 -10.50 13.89 1.29
C ASP A 403 -11.18 13.71 -0.07
N LEU A 404 -12.24 12.87 -0.14
CA LEU A 404 -13.02 12.68 -1.37
C LEU A 404 -14.48 13.09 -1.24
N ILE A 405 -15.23 12.47 -0.32
CA ILE A 405 -16.70 12.64 -0.25
C ILE A 405 -17.07 14.05 0.19
N PHE A 406 -16.46 14.53 1.28
CA PHE A 406 -16.70 15.87 1.81
C PHE A 406 -16.29 16.94 0.79
N ARG A 407 -15.15 16.75 0.12
CA ARG A 407 -14.63 17.67 -0.91
C ARG A 407 -15.51 17.79 -2.14
N LYS A 408 -16.40 16.83 -2.41
CA LYS A 408 -17.45 16.95 -3.43
C LYS A 408 -18.43 18.09 -3.14
N LYS A 409 -18.72 18.36 -1.86
CA LYS A 409 -19.66 19.41 -1.41
C LYS A 409 -18.94 20.69 -1.00
N VAL A 410 -17.72 20.58 -0.48
CA VAL A 410 -16.89 21.70 -0.03
C VAL A 410 -15.52 21.62 -0.72
N PRO A 411 -15.39 22.18 -1.94
CA PRO A 411 -14.15 22.11 -2.70
C PRO A 411 -12.97 22.74 -1.95
N LYS A 412 -11.76 22.20 -2.19
CA LYS A 412 -10.52 22.82 -1.71
C LYS A 412 -10.35 24.21 -2.33
N ILE A 413 -9.82 25.14 -1.54
CA ILE A 413 -9.43 26.47 -2.02
C ILE A 413 -8.00 26.34 -2.56
N ARG A 414 -7.82 26.45 -3.88
CA ARG A 414 -6.48 26.35 -4.49
C ARG A 414 -5.60 27.52 -4.06
N GLY A 415 -4.40 27.22 -3.56
CA GLY A 415 -3.43 28.22 -3.10
C GLY A 415 -3.85 28.94 -1.81
N ALA A 416 -4.76 28.36 -1.03
CA ALA A 416 -5.11 28.88 0.29
C ALA A 416 -3.92 28.82 1.25
N THR A 417 -3.88 29.81 2.13
CA THR A 417 -3.03 29.79 3.33
C THR A 417 -3.64 28.86 4.38
N ASP A 418 -2.83 28.35 5.31
CA ASP A 418 -3.33 27.52 6.43
C ASP A 418 -4.46 28.21 7.21
N GLU A 419 -4.34 29.52 7.46
CA GLU A 419 -5.38 30.29 8.16
C GLU A 419 -6.73 30.24 7.41
N GLN A 420 -6.70 30.25 6.08
CA GLN A 420 -7.91 30.13 5.27
C GLN A 420 -8.49 28.71 5.30
N LEU A 421 -7.63 27.68 5.35
CA LEU A 421 -8.05 26.28 5.48
C LEU A 421 -8.65 26.01 6.86
N ASP A 422 -8.00 26.51 7.92
CA ASP A 422 -8.50 26.47 9.30
C ASP A 422 -9.84 27.16 9.42
N GLN A 423 -9.96 28.36 8.84
CA GLN A 423 -11.22 29.09 8.86
C GLN A 423 -12.32 28.36 8.07
N GLN A 424 -11.99 27.72 6.94
CA GLN A 424 -12.93 26.87 6.22
C GLN A 424 -13.36 25.67 7.06
N HIS A 425 -12.42 25.02 7.76
CA HIS A 425 -12.71 23.90 8.66
C HIS A 425 -13.62 24.33 9.83
N GLU A 426 -13.33 25.45 10.48
CA GLU A 426 -14.18 26.02 11.55
C GLU A 426 -15.59 26.34 11.08
N ASN A 427 -15.73 26.80 9.83
CA ASN A 427 -17.02 27.21 9.30
C ASN A 427 -17.83 26.03 8.73
N GLU A 428 -17.17 25.06 8.12
CA GLU A 428 -17.83 23.99 7.37
C GLU A 428 -17.85 22.64 8.08
N VAL A 429 -16.84 22.31 8.87
CA VAL A 429 -16.68 20.99 9.48
C VAL A 429 -17.18 20.97 10.92
N VAL A 430 -16.67 21.88 11.76
CA VAL A 430 -16.95 21.92 13.20
C VAL A 430 -18.46 22.01 13.51
N PRO A 431 -19.26 22.88 12.86
CA PRO A 431 -20.68 22.97 13.15
C PRO A 431 -21.45 21.72 12.76
N ARG A 432 -21.00 20.99 11.73
CA ARG A 432 -21.63 19.74 11.26
C ARG A 432 -21.38 18.61 12.24
N ILE A 433 -20.13 18.44 12.69
CA ILE A 433 -19.78 17.43 13.70
C ILE A 433 -20.53 17.72 15.00
N ARG A 434 -20.56 18.99 15.44
CA ARG A 434 -21.30 19.41 16.63
C ARG A 434 -22.79 19.04 16.51
N ALA A 435 -23.45 19.48 15.45
CA ALA A 435 -24.87 19.18 15.24
C ALA A 435 -25.14 17.66 15.16
N PHE A 436 -24.24 16.90 14.52
CA PHE A 436 -24.32 15.45 14.43
C PHE A 436 -24.25 14.76 15.80
N MET A 437 -23.36 15.22 16.68
CA MET A 437 -23.21 14.71 18.04
C MET A 437 -24.35 15.17 18.96
N GLU A 438 -24.83 16.40 18.80
CA GLU A 438 -25.94 16.96 19.59
C GLU A 438 -27.28 16.25 19.30
N ALA A 439 -27.47 15.80 18.05
CA ALA A 439 -28.70 15.17 17.59
C ALA A 439 -29.00 13.79 18.20
N SER A 440 -28.05 13.13 18.88
CA SER A 440 -28.28 11.79 19.44
C SER A 440 -27.49 11.55 20.73
N GLN A 441 -28.20 11.19 21.81
CA GLN A 441 -27.55 10.78 23.07
C GLN A 441 -26.76 9.47 22.89
N GLU A 442 -27.31 8.51 22.14
CA GLU A 442 -26.64 7.22 21.86
C GLU A 442 -25.27 7.40 21.21
N ARG A 443 -25.12 8.39 20.31
CA ARG A 443 -23.81 8.71 19.69
C ARG A 443 -22.81 9.24 20.70
N ARG A 444 -23.25 10.06 21.66
CA ARG A 444 -22.40 10.60 22.72
C ARG A 444 -21.96 9.49 23.66
N ASP A 445 -22.89 8.65 24.10
CA ASP A 445 -22.61 7.52 24.99
C ASP A 445 -21.66 6.52 24.32
N PHE A 446 -21.88 6.25 23.02
CA PHE A 446 -20.98 5.44 22.21
C PHE A 446 -19.56 6.02 22.18
N LEU A 447 -19.42 7.31 21.87
CA LEU A 447 -18.12 7.96 21.77
C LEU A 447 -17.38 7.96 23.12
N GLU A 448 -18.07 8.25 24.22
CA GLU A 448 -17.51 8.20 25.57
C GLU A 448 -17.00 6.80 25.91
N ARG A 449 -17.75 5.75 25.55
CA ARG A 449 -17.29 4.36 25.71
C ARG A 449 -16.04 4.10 24.88
N LYS A 450 -16.01 4.46 23.60
CA LYS A 450 -14.86 4.23 22.72
C LYS A 450 -13.60 4.97 23.19
N ILE A 451 -13.75 6.21 23.67
CA ILE A 451 -12.66 7.00 24.27
C ILE A 451 -12.05 6.26 25.46
N ARG A 452 -12.87 5.67 26.34
CA ARG A 452 -12.39 4.90 27.47
C ARG A 452 -11.65 3.63 27.01
N GLU A 453 -12.23 2.86 26.09
CA GLU A 453 -11.60 1.65 25.54
C GLU A 453 -10.24 1.96 24.88
N GLN A 454 -10.13 3.09 24.17
CA GLN A 454 -8.89 3.56 23.57
C GLN A 454 -7.82 3.88 24.63
N LEU A 455 -8.19 4.58 25.71
CA LEU A 455 -7.25 4.92 26.79
C LEU A 455 -6.78 3.67 27.53
N GLU A 456 -7.67 2.71 27.76
CA GLU A 456 -7.32 1.40 28.33
C GLU A 456 -6.34 0.66 27.41
N TYR A 457 -6.56 0.71 26.08
CA TYR A 457 -5.64 0.13 25.10
C TYR A 457 -4.27 0.81 25.09
N PHE A 458 -4.18 2.15 25.14
CA PHE A 458 -2.90 2.87 25.20
C PHE A 458 -2.06 2.52 26.43
N GLU A 459 -2.68 2.23 27.57
CA GLU A 459 -1.95 1.72 28.74
C GLU A 459 -1.48 0.28 28.53
N ALA A 460 -2.31 -0.59 27.95
CA ALA A 460 -1.92 -1.96 27.63
C ALA A 460 -0.76 -2.01 26.62
N GLU A 461 -0.77 -1.15 25.63
CA GLU A 461 0.29 -0.97 24.64
C GLU A 461 1.60 -0.50 25.28
N LYS A 462 1.52 0.51 26.14
CA LYS A 462 2.67 0.98 26.91
C LYS A 462 3.28 -0.13 27.78
N GLU A 463 2.45 -0.94 28.43
CA GLU A 463 2.93 -2.10 29.21
C GLU A 463 3.61 -3.14 28.29
N HIS A 464 3.01 -3.42 27.12
CA HIS A 464 3.53 -4.39 26.17
C HIS A 464 4.90 -4.01 25.61
N TYR A 465 5.06 -2.75 25.16
CA TYR A 465 6.29 -2.26 24.53
C TYR A 465 7.27 -1.61 25.52
N GLY A 466 6.90 -1.46 26.79
CA GLY A 466 7.74 -0.80 27.80
C GLY A 466 7.88 0.71 27.58
N TYR A 467 6.88 1.36 26.99
CA TYR A 467 6.90 2.81 26.78
C TYR A 467 6.88 3.58 28.11
N LYS A 468 7.55 4.75 28.15
CA LYS A 468 7.60 5.59 29.35
C LYS A 468 6.24 6.21 29.68
N THR A 469 5.46 6.54 28.66
CA THR A 469 4.15 7.18 28.75
C THR A 469 3.21 6.55 27.74
N PRO A 470 1.91 6.41 28.07
CA PRO A 470 0.92 5.93 27.10
C PRO A 470 0.75 6.96 25.98
N ARG A 471 0.27 6.50 24.82
CA ARG A 471 -0.33 7.38 23.81
C ARG A 471 -1.48 8.19 24.42
N ARG A 472 -1.85 9.29 23.77
CA ARG A 472 -2.90 10.19 24.25
C ARG A 472 -3.88 10.46 23.13
N ILE A 473 -5.14 10.64 23.52
CA ILE A 473 -6.16 11.11 22.58
C ILE A 473 -5.80 12.53 22.16
N ILE A 474 -5.79 12.77 20.85
CA ILE A 474 -5.57 14.10 20.30
C ILE A 474 -6.74 15.00 20.69
N LYS A 475 -6.42 16.17 21.23
CA LYS A 475 -7.37 17.26 21.37
C LYS A 475 -6.93 18.35 20.42
N ARG A 476 -7.88 18.99 19.76
CA ARG A 476 -7.58 20.09 18.84
C ARG A 476 -6.78 21.24 19.49
N ALA A 477 -6.98 21.48 20.79
CA ALA A 477 -6.20 22.47 21.55
C ALA A 477 -4.76 22.00 21.90
N ASP A 478 -4.48 20.70 21.77
CA ASP A 478 -3.19 20.06 22.07
C ASP A 478 -2.33 19.86 20.80
N VAL A 479 -2.87 20.15 19.61
CA VAL A 479 -2.11 20.22 18.35
C VAL A 479 -1.16 21.40 18.44
N LYS A 480 0.06 21.14 18.91
CA LYS A 480 1.08 22.18 18.99
C LYS A 480 1.47 22.56 17.57
N PRO A 481 1.73 23.85 17.29
CA PRO A 481 2.26 24.29 16.00
C PRO A 481 3.68 23.79 15.70
N GLU A 482 4.26 22.97 16.59
CA GLU A 482 5.62 22.46 16.50
C GLU A 482 5.62 20.95 16.25
N PHE A 483 6.50 20.51 15.34
CA PHE A 483 6.68 19.12 14.97
C PHE A 483 7.15 18.28 16.15
N ASP A 484 6.40 17.22 16.50
CA ASP A 484 6.73 16.32 17.60
C ASP A 484 7.89 15.38 17.23
N ILE A 485 9.09 15.87 17.49
CA ILE A 485 10.35 15.15 17.23
C ILE A 485 10.49 13.94 18.13
N ASP A 486 9.93 13.97 19.34
CA ASP A 486 10.04 12.85 20.28
C ASP A 486 9.19 11.67 19.79
N ARG A 487 8.02 11.94 19.21
CA ARG A 487 7.19 10.93 18.51
C ARG A 487 7.93 10.33 17.31
N LEU A 488 8.53 11.16 16.45
CA LEU A 488 9.32 10.67 15.32
C LEU A 488 10.54 9.86 15.79
N LEU A 489 11.23 10.28 16.86
CA LEU A 489 12.36 9.54 17.41
C LEU A 489 11.96 8.23 18.08
N ALA A 490 10.75 8.14 18.66
CA ALA A 490 10.21 6.89 19.18
C ALA A 490 9.97 5.89 18.04
N TRP A 491 9.31 6.33 16.98
CA TRP A 491 9.09 5.56 15.74
C TRP A 491 10.41 5.05 15.15
N ILE A 492 11.39 5.94 14.95
CA ILE A 492 12.69 5.59 14.37
C ILE A 492 13.42 4.49 15.17
N ARG A 493 13.27 4.48 16.51
CA ARG A 493 13.96 3.52 17.39
C ARG A 493 13.37 2.12 17.35
N MET A 494 12.11 1.96 16.95
CA MET A 494 11.45 0.65 16.86
C MET A 494 12.02 -0.21 15.72
N CYS A 495 12.68 0.41 14.74
CA CYS A 495 13.10 -0.27 13.51
C CYS A 495 14.63 -0.46 13.38
N ASP A 496 15.44 -0.17 14.42
CA ASP A 496 16.90 -0.10 14.28
C ASP A 496 17.59 -1.48 14.22
N GLY A 497 18.03 -1.84 13.00
CA GLY A 497 18.95 -2.95 12.78
C GLY A 497 19.28 -3.15 11.30
N LEU A 498 20.19 -2.35 10.73
CA LEU A 498 20.85 -2.65 9.44
C LEU A 498 22.17 -1.86 9.33
N ASP A 499 23.30 -2.56 9.41
CA ASP A 499 24.62 -2.08 8.96
C ASP A 499 24.78 -2.40 7.47
N LEU A 500 25.04 -1.41 6.61
CA LEU A 500 25.14 -1.68 5.16
C LEU A 500 26.14 -0.82 4.38
N HIS A 501 26.88 -1.51 3.50
CA HIS A 501 27.88 -0.97 2.57
C HIS A 501 27.26 -0.44 1.25
N LEU A 502 27.87 0.59 0.68
CA LEU A 502 27.58 1.13 -0.65
C LEU A 502 28.56 0.59 -1.69
N SER A 503 28.08 -0.13 -2.71
CA SER A 503 28.85 -0.50 -3.90
C SER A 503 28.33 0.27 -5.12
N GLY A 504 29.23 0.88 -5.90
CA GLY A 504 28.93 1.48 -7.20
C GLY A 504 28.95 3.01 -7.32
N LEU A 505 29.25 3.76 -6.25
CA LEU A 505 29.64 5.17 -6.33
C LEU A 505 31.15 5.25 -6.12
N SER A 506 31.89 6.13 -6.81
CA SER A 506 33.31 6.41 -6.52
C SER A 506 33.47 7.44 -5.41
N THR A 507 32.50 8.36 -5.27
CA THR A 507 32.45 9.39 -4.23
C THR A 507 31.01 9.77 -3.93
N LEU A 508 30.57 9.63 -2.67
CA LEU A 508 29.28 10.14 -2.21
C LEU A 508 29.52 11.51 -1.55
N ARG A 509 28.83 12.56 -1.99
CA ARG A 509 28.87 13.88 -1.32
C ARG A 509 27.67 14.02 -0.41
N ILE A 510 27.91 14.43 0.82
CA ILE A 510 26.89 14.68 1.85
C ILE A 510 27.18 16.00 2.54
N ILE A 511 26.17 16.61 3.12
CA ILE A 511 26.30 17.84 3.89
C ILE A 511 26.47 17.47 5.36
N ASP A 512 27.60 17.87 5.95
CA ASP A 512 27.76 17.83 7.40
C ASP A 512 27.00 19.01 8.00
N VAL A 513 25.87 18.73 8.65
CA VAL A 513 25.01 19.77 9.21
C VAL A 513 25.62 20.42 10.46
N ARG A 514 26.63 19.82 11.10
CA ARG A 514 27.32 20.40 12.26
C ARG A 514 28.44 21.34 11.83
N ARG A 515 29.25 20.91 10.87
CA ARG A 515 30.35 21.71 10.27
C ARG A 515 29.85 22.69 9.21
N ALA A 516 28.59 22.55 8.78
CA ALA A 516 27.94 23.39 7.78
C ALA A 516 28.76 23.50 6.48
N CYS A 517 29.14 22.34 5.93
CA CYS A 517 29.93 22.21 4.71
C CYS A 517 29.62 20.90 3.98
N ILE A 518 30.01 20.82 2.70
CA ILE A 518 29.97 19.58 1.93
C ILE A 518 31.16 18.70 2.34
N VAL A 519 30.95 17.40 2.44
CA VAL A 519 31.97 16.38 2.70
C VAL A 519 31.90 15.33 1.59
N GLU A 520 33.07 14.95 1.06
CA GLU A 520 33.19 13.87 0.07
C GLU A 520 33.63 12.58 0.77
N CYS A 521 32.78 11.56 0.75
CA CYS A 521 33.07 10.23 1.26
C CYS A 521 33.57 9.34 0.10
N GLY A 522 34.82 8.92 0.15
CA GLY A 522 35.41 8.01 -0.84
C GLY A 522 34.85 6.59 -0.69
N ALA A 523 34.38 6.00 -1.79
CA ALA A 523 33.76 4.68 -1.80
C ALA A 523 34.68 3.56 -2.34
N ASP A 524 35.98 3.84 -2.51
CA ASP A 524 36.97 2.90 -3.05
C ASP A 524 37.71 2.04 -2.01
N ALA A 525 37.35 2.12 -0.72
CA ALA A 525 37.80 1.11 0.24
C ALA A 525 36.71 0.06 0.38
N LYS A 526 37.05 -1.23 0.16
CA LYS A 526 36.18 -2.39 0.45
C LYS A 526 35.63 -2.45 1.89
N ASN A 527 36.01 -1.50 2.75
CA ASN A 527 35.57 -1.30 4.14
C ASN A 527 35.19 0.18 4.45
N ALA A 528 34.89 1.04 3.46
CA ALA A 528 34.41 2.39 3.74
C ALA A 528 33.01 2.33 4.36
N ILE A 529 32.92 2.62 5.66
CA ILE A 529 31.66 2.78 6.37
C ILE A 529 31.09 4.12 5.92
N VAL A 530 29.97 4.09 5.19
CA VAL A 530 29.25 5.31 4.87
C VAL A 530 28.52 5.78 6.13
N PRO A 531 28.70 7.03 6.55
CA PRO A 531 28.07 7.50 7.77
C PRO A 531 26.55 7.58 7.58
N ARG A 532 25.81 7.40 8.66
CA ARG A 532 24.35 7.54 8.69
C ARG A 532 23.92 8.92 8.19
N TYR A 533 23.17 8.98 7.08
CA TYR A 533 22.68 10.24 6.50
C TYR A 533 21.16 10.22 6.29
N VAL A 534 20.58 11.42 6.30
CA VAL A 534 19.17 11.69 5.96
C VAL A 534 19.12 12.22 4.53
N THR A 535 18.09 11.90 3.76
CA THR A 535 17.84 12.50 2.44
C THR A 535 16.71 13.52 2.51
N LEU A 536 16.75 14.53 1.65
CA LEU A 536 15.66 15.49 1.45
C LEU A 536 15.19 15.44 0.00
N SER A 537 13.92 15.13 -0.20
CA SER A 537 13.21 15.26 -1.47
C SER A 537 12.33 16.50 -1.43
N TYR A 538 12.52 17.44 -2.36
CA TYR A 538 11.83 18.73 -2.39
C TYR A 538 11.79 19.35 -3.79
N VAL A 539 10.92 20.34 -4.00
CA VAL A 539 10.81 21.07 -5.26
C VAL A 539 11.73 22.27 -5.28
N TRP A 540 12.55 22.40 -6.32
CA TRP A 540 13.45 23.55 -6.46
C TRP A 540 12.69 24.85 -6.75
N GLY A 541 11.76 24.83 -7.70
CA GLY A 541 11.04 26.01 -8.21
C GLY A 541 11.89 26.95 -9.06
N GLY A 542 11.32 28.09 -9.46
CA GLY A 542 11.99 29.12 -10.29
C GLY A 542 12.91 30.09 -9.54
N THR A 543 13.15 29.87 -8.25
CA THR A 543 13.96 30.75 -7.40
C THR A 543 15.47 30.46 -7.53
N PRO A 544 16.35 31.47 -7.38
CA PRO A 544 17.79 31.28 -7.42
C PRO A 544 18.27 30.49 -6.19
N ALA A 545 18.30 29.16 -6.30
CA ALA A 545 18.84 28.30 -5.25
C ALA A 545 20.37 28.21 -5.33
N VAL A 546 21.04 28.13 -4.17
CA VAL A 546 22.47 27.81 -4.10
C VAL A 546 22.68 26.40 -4.66
N ARG A 547 23.50 26.28 -5.70
CA ARG A 547 23.81 25.02 -6.39
C ARG A 547 25.29 24.72 -6.30
N LEU A 548 25.64 23.44 -6.24
CA LEU A 548 27.03 23.01 -6.37
C LEU A 548 27.44 23.10 -7.84
N LEU A 549 28.45 23.93 -8.11
CA LEU A 549 29.06 24.13 -9.42
C LEU A 549 30.57 23.87 -9.33
N ARG A 550 31.21 23.52 -10.44
CA ARG A 550 32.67 23.29 -10.47
C ARG A 550 33.45 24.47 -9.87
N VAL A 551 33.00 25.70 -10.13
CA VAL A 551 33.66 26.94 -9.69
C VAL A 551 33.53 27.19 -8.18
N ASN A 552 32.42 26.81 -7.55
CA ASN A 552 32.15 27.08 -6.13
C ASN A 552 32.42 25.87 -5.22
N LYS A 553 32.65 24.68 -5.81
CA LYS A 553 32.93 23.43 -5.09
C LYS A 553 34.05 23.57 -4.05
N PRO A 554 35.24 24.14 -4.34
CA PRO A 554 36.30 24.26 -3.33
C PRO A 554 35.87 25.10 -2.11
N THR A 555 35.04 26.12 -2.33
CA THR A 555 34.50 26.98 -1.27
C THR A 555 33.46 26.26 -0.44
N LEU A 556 32.54 25.51 -1.08
CA LEU A 556 31.47 24.79 -0.38
C LEU A 556 31.99 23.60 0.45
N LEU A 557 33.19 23.08 0.15
CA LEU A 557 33.87 22.07 0.96
C LEU A 557 34.51 22.62 2.24
N GLN A 558 34.66 23.95 2.38
CA GLN A 558 35.23 24.55 3.59
C GLN A 558 34.24 24.56 4.75
N VAL A 559 34.74 24.32 5.96
CA VAL A 559 33.92 24.37 7.19
C VAL A 559 33.27 25.75 7.34
N GLY A 560 31.96 25.76 7.61
CA GLY A 560 31.18 26.99 7.75
C GLY A 560 30.74 27.63 6.42
N SER A 561 31.04 27.03 5.27
CA SER A 561 30.64 27.57 3.95
C SER A 561 29.14 27.78 3.81
N LEU A 562 28.33 26.86 4.35
CA LEU A 562 26.87 26.97 4.33
C LEU A 562 26.33 27.97 5.35
N LEU A 563 27.09 28.30 6.40
CA LEU A 563 26.73 29.39 7.33
C LEU A 563 26.91 30.75 6.64
N ASN A 564 27.99 30.90 5.86
CA ASN A 564 28.23 32.12 5.09
C ASN A 564 27.15 32.34 4.01
N ALA A 565 26.58 31.25 3.48
CA ALA A 565 25.49 31.27 2.52
C ALA A 565 24.09 31.13 3.15
N TRP A 566 23.96 31.16 4.48
CA TRP A 566 22.72 30.78 5.19
C TRP A 566 21.51 31.63 4.77
N ALA A 567 21.71 32.94 4.61
CA ALA A 567 20.65 33.86 4.17
C ALA A 567 20.19 33.59 2.74
N SER A 568 21.07 33.06 1.89
CA SER A 568 20.78 32.70 0.49
C SER A 568 20.28 31.28 0.31
N LEU A 569 20.34 30.43 1.34
CA LEU A 569 19.76 29.08 1.27
C LEU A 569 18.23 29.18 1.29
N PRO A 570 17.52 28.46 0.41
CA PRO A 570 16.07 28.38 0.48
C PRO A 570 15.57 27.91 1.85
N ARG A 571 14.37 28.36 2.24
CA ARG A 571 13.77 28.04 3.55
C ARG A 571 13.68 26.53 3.78
N MET A 572 13.31 25.77 2.74
CA MET A 572 13.23 24.31 2.78
C MET A 572 14.53 23.65 3.25
N ILE A 573 15.67 24.12 2.72
CA ILE A 573 16.99 23.59 3.05
C ILE A 573 17.36 23.94 4.49
N ARG A 574 17.08 25.18 4.92
CA ARG A 574 17.34 25.60 6.31
C ARG A 574 16.53 24.77 7.30
N ASP A 575 15.25 24.55 7.03
CA ASP A 575 14.38 23.77 7.90
C ASP A 575 14.80 22.30 7.93
N ALA A 576 15.16 21.71 6.79
CA ALA A 576 15.70 20.35 6.73
C ALA A 576 16.99 20.22 7.56
N ILE A 577 17.92 21.19 7.47
CA ILE A 577 19.14 21.21 8.31
C ILE A 577 18.78 21.27 9.80
N VAL A 578 17.80 22.08 10.18
CA VAL A 578 17.33 22.18 11.58
C VAL A 578 16.72 20.85 12.04
N LEU A 579 15.85 20.23 11.23
CA LEU A 579 15.23 18.95 11.55
C LEU A 579 16.27 17.84 11.71
N VAL A 580 17.22 17.71 10.77
CA VAL A 580 18.31 16.71 10.85
C VAL A 580 19.11 16.86 12.14
N ARG A 581 19.42 18.10 12.55
CA ARG A 581 20.09 18.35 13.84
C ARG A 581 19.23 17.95 15.03
N LYS A 582 17.93 18.26 15.02
CA LYS A 582 16.99 17.89 16.10
C LYS A 582 16.80 16.37 16.20
N LEU A 583 16.89 15.64 15.09
CA LEU A 583 16.89 14.17 15.05
C LEU A 583 18.20 13.54 15.55
N GLY A 584 19.23 14.34 15.84
CA GLY A 584 20.55 13.85 16.21
C GLY A 584 21.32 13.19 15.05
N ALA A 585 20.92 13.44 13.80
CA ALA A 585 21.69 13.06 12.62
C ALA A 585 22.73 14.12 12.26
N GLU A 586 23.79 13.68 11.58
CA GLU A 586 24.95 14.53 11.27
C GLU A 586 25.07 14.87 9.79
N TYR A 587 24.47 14.05 8.93
CA TYR A 587 24.63 14.16 7.49
C TYR A 587 23.29 14.26 6.78
N LEU A 588 23.20 15.16 5.82
CA LEU A 588 22.05 15.39 4.95
C LEU A 588 22.46 15.28 3.48
N TRP A 589 21.62 14.67 2.66
CA TRP A 589 21.81 14.56 1.22
C TRP A 589 20.62 15.16 0.46
N PHE A 590 20.90 15.95 -0.57
CA PHE A 590 19.94 16.36 -1.60
C PHE A 590 20.69 16.80 -2.86
N ASP A 591 20.04 16.64 -4.00
CA ASP A 591 20.62 16.75 -5.34
C ASP A 591 21.32 18.08 -5.63
N SER A 592 20.71 19.22 -5.29
CA SER A 592 21.21 20.55 -5.69
C SER A 592 22.58 20.93 -5.13
N LEU A 593 22.98 20.37 -3.98
CA LEU A 593 24.28 20.60 -3.36
C LEU A 593 25.16 19.34 -3.28
N CYS A 594 24.61 18.15 -3.53
CA CYS A 594 25.40 16.91 -3.50
C CYS A 594 25.84 16.45 -4.89
N LEU A 595 25.23 16.97 -5.97
CA LEU A 595 25.64 16.73 -7.36
C LEU A 595 26.16 18.04 -8.00
N VAL A 596 27.22 17.94 -8.81
CA VAL A 596 27.80 19.09 -9.51
C VAL A 596 26.95 19.42 -10.74
N GLN A 597 26.19 20.50 -10.67
CA GLN A 597 25.10 20.82 -11.60
C GLN A 597 25.55 21.22 -13.00
N ASP A 598 26.79 21.69 -13.15
CA ASP A 598 27.47 22.01 -14.41
C ASP A 598 28.45 20.91 -14.85
N ASP A 599 28.22 19.67 -14.37
CA ASP A 599 28.96 18.47 -14.76
C ASP A 599 28.05 17.33 -15.21
N ASP A 600 27.88 17.21 -16.52
CA ASP A 600 27.04 16.18 -17.15
C ASP A 600 27.41 14.75 -16.71
N GLU A 601 28.70 14.45 -16.51
CA GLU A 601 29.14 13.11 -16.09
C GLU A 601 28.79 12.85 -14.62
N ASP A 602 28.95 13.86 -13.77
CA ASP A 602 28.62 13.78 -12.34
C ASP A 602 27.11 13.70 -12.12
N MET A 603 26.34 14.52 -12.83
CA MET A 603 24.88 14.49 -12.82
C MET A 603 24.36 13.13 -13.28
N ARG A 604 24.87 12.61 -14.41
CA ARG A 604 24.43 11.30 -14.92
C ARG A 604 24.72 10.18 -13.90
N ARG A 605 25.93 10.14 -13.33
CA ARG A 605 26.27 9.15 -12.28
C ARG A 605 25.41 9.29 -11.03
N GLY A 606 25.14 10.53 -10.62
CA GLY A 606 24.29 10.82 -9.46
C GLY A 606 22.86 10.36 -9.67
N VAL A 607 22.28 10.69 -10.82
CA VAL A 607 20.92 10.30 -11.22
C VAL A 607 20.80 8.78 -11.34
N ASP A 608 21.77 8.11 -11.98
CA ASP A 608 21.83 6.64 -12.12
C ASP A 608 21.96 5.92 -10.75
N ALA A 609 22.31 6.63 -9.69
CA ALA A 609 22.50 6.10 -8.34
C ALA A 609 21.52 6.67 -7.30
N MET A 610 20.55 7.51 -7.70
CA MET A 610 19.60 8.13 -6.76
C MET A 610 18.79 7.07 -6.02
N ASP A 611 18.33 6.04 -6.71
CA ASP A 611 17.65 4.88 -6.14
C ASP A 611 18.41 4.30 -4.93
N LYS A 612 19.72 4.08 -5.09
CA LYS A 612 20.61 3.53 -4.05
C LYS A 612 20.84 4.52 -2.93
N ILE A 613 20.94 5.82 -3.24
CA ILE A 613 21.16 6.88 -2.26
C ILE A 613 19.94 7.03 -1.35
N TYR A 614 18.72 7.06 -1.90
CA TYR A 614 17.50 7.13 -1.09
C TYR A 614 17.25 5.80 -0.35
N THR A 615 17.48 4.65 -1.00
CA THR A 615 17.21 3.33 -0.40
C THR A 615 18.06 3.10 0.84
N LYS A 616 19.28 3.65 0.86
CA LYS A 616 20.24 3.50 1.96
C LYS A 616 20.25 4.66 2.95
N ALA A 617 19.42 5.67 2.74
CA ALA A 617 19.25 6.74 3.72
C ALA A 617 18.65 6.18 5.01
N TRP A 618 19.07 6.74 6.15
CA TRP A 618 18.48 6.40 7.45
C TRP A 618 17.04 6.89 7.57
N LEU A 619 16.75 8.02 6.93
CA LEU A 619 15.44 8.63 6.85
C LEU A 619 15.38 9.47 5.58
N THR A 620 14.25 9.46 4.88
CA THR A 620 13.95 10.42 3.82
C THR A 620 12.92 11.43 4.30
N ILE A 621 13.29 12.70 4.31
CA ILE A 621 12.37 13.83 4.48
C ILE A 621 11.78 14.14 3.11
N VAL A 622 10.47 14.05 2.98
CA VAL A 622 9.75 14.39 1.74
C VAL A 622 8.96 15.66 1.98
N ALA A 623 9.40 16.78 1.38
CA ALA A 623 8.66 18.03 1.39
C ALA A 623 7.62 18.01 0.25
N ALA A 624 6.42 17.58 0.58
CA ALA A 624 5.28 17.49 -0.33
C ALA A 624 4.37 18.74 -0.29
N HIS A 625 4.92 19.88 0.16
CA HIS A 625 4.30 21.22 0.15
C HIS A 625 5.14 22.24 -0.64
N GLY A 626 4.44 23.14 -1.34
CA GLY A 626 4.93 24.45 -1.77
C GLY A 626 5.63 24.44 -3.12
N ASP A 627 5.23 25.32 -4.04
CA ASP A 627 5.66 25.31 -5.45
C ASP A 627 7.17 25.57 -5.68
N ASN A 628 7.93 25.85 -4.63
CA ASN A 628 9.36 26.17 -4.69
C ASN A 628 10.06 25.95 -3.34
N ALA A 629 11.40 26.02 -3.37
CA ALA A 629 12.25 25.75 -2.23
C ALA A 629 12.14 26.77 -1.06
N ASP A 630 11.37 27.86 -1.20
CA ASP A 630 11.18 28.87 -0.15
C ASP A 630 9.95 28.63 0.75
N ALA A 631 9.15 27.59 0.47
CA ALA A 631 7.98 27.22 1.28
C ALA A 631 8.35 26.82 2.73
N GLY A 632 9.48 26.12 2.92
CA GLY A 632 9.90 25.62 4.23
C GLY A 632 9.23 24.30 4.63
N LEU A 633 9.71 23.69 5.73
CA LEU A 633 9.05 22.53 6.34
C LEU A 633 8.09 23.01 7.44
N PRO A 634 6.79 22.66 7.39
CA PRO A 634 5.80 22.98 8.42
C PRO A 634 6.25 22.53 9.82
N GLY A 635 6.00 23.36 10.83
CA GLY A 635 6.29 23.06 12.24
C GLY A 635 7.77 22.94 12.66
N ILE A 636 8.75 23.23 11.79
CA ILE A 636 10.19 23.10 12.11
C ILE A 636 10.83 24.41 12.62
N SER A 637 10.49 25.56 12.02
CA SER A 637 10.97 26.89 12.41
C SER A 637 9.82 27.77 12.93
N GLN A 638 10.09 28.76 13.80
CA GLN A 638 9.06 29.65 14.39
C GLN A 638 8.27 30.49 13.38
N THR A 639 8.71 30.52 12.12
CA THR A 639 8.05 31.23 11.00
C THR A 639 7.47 30.26 9.96
N SER A 640 7.49 28.95 10.24
CA SER A 640 6.92 27.92 9.38
C SER A 640 5.39 27.80 9.61
N PRO A 641 4.64 27.38 8.58
CA PRO A 641 3.22 27.06 8.70
C PRO A 641 2.92 26.08 9.86
N VAL A 642 1.74 26.23 10.46
CA VAL A 642 1.25 25.44 11.62
C VAL A 642 0.90 24.02 11.15
N LEU A 643 1.14 23.02 12.00
CA LEU A 643 0.79 21.63 11.71
C LEU A 643 -0.73 21.43 11.81
N ASP A 644 -1.36 20.99 10.72
CA ASP A 644 -2.69 20.37 10.73
C ASP A 644 -2.55 18.89 11.19
N ASP A 645 -3.64 18.29 11.67
CA ASP A 645 -3.75 16.89 12.14
C ASP A 645 -3.31 15.86 11.07
N ASN A 646 -3.27 16.26 9.79
CA ASN A 646 -2.84 15.44 8.65
C ASN A 646 -1.50 15.87 7.99
N ALA A 647 -0.81 16.89 8.53
CA ALA A 647 0.33 17.53 7.86
C ALA A 647 1.63 16.70 7.88
N VAL A 648 1.70 15.67 8.72
CA VAL A 648 2.83 14.76 8.80
C VAL A 648 2.33 13.33 8.78
N LYS A 649 2.78 12.56 7.80
CA LYS A 649 2.55 11.12 7.75
C LYS A 649 3.84 10.36 8.01
N VAL A 650 3.76 9.46 8.99
CA VAL A 650 4.76 8.46 9.33
C VAL A 650 4.11 7.11 9.04
N THR A 651 4.71 6.28 8.19
CA THR A 651 4.12 4.99 7.80
C THR A 651 4.73 3.86 8.63
N GLU A 652 3.89 3.09 9.34
CA GLU A 652 4.30 2.17 10.42
C GLU A 652 3.80 0.71 10.23
N GLU A 653 3.69 0.18 9.00
CA GLU A 653 3.36 -1.23 8.61
C GLU A 653 1.95 -1.42 8.00
N ALA A 654 1.64 -2.31 7.05
CA ALA A 654 2.33 -3.16 6.07
C ALA A 654 1.29 -3.39 4.94
N PHE A 655 1.60 -3.35 3.64
CA PHE A 655 2.23 -4.42 2.87
C PHE A 655 2.64 -3.83 1.50
N GLN A 656 3.92 -4.01 1.16
CA GLN A 656 4.61 -3.58 -0.07
C GLN A 656 5.00 -2.10 -0.22
N GLU A 657 6.30 -1.91 -0.51
CA GLU A 657 7.00 -0.69 -0.98
C GLU A 657 7.60 0.22 0.12
N GLN A 658 8.91 0.40 0.31
CA GLN A 658 10.12 0.15 -0.49
C GLN A 658 10.15 0.76 -1.91
N LEU A 659 9.54 1.92 -2.13
CA LEU A 659 9.69 2.58 -3.44
C LEU A 659 10.87 3.55 -3.53
N LEU A 660 11.38 4.11 -2.43
CA LEU A 660 12.64 4.88 -2.49
C LEU A 660 13.49 4.83 -1.22
N SER A 661 12.93 4.59 -0.03
CA SER A 661 13.69 4.48 1.23
C SER A 661 12.96 3.56 2.19
N ASN A 662 13.69 2.90 3.10
CA ASN A 662 13.08 2.06 4.13
C ASN A 662 12.29 2.88 5.16
N ARG A 663 12.53 4.20 5.26
CA ARG A 663 11.90 5.11 6.22
C ARG A 663 11.68 6.48 5.56
N SER A 664 10.43 6.92 5.44
CA SER A 664 10.09 8.24 4.87
C SER A 664 9.12 9.00 5.78
N VAL A 665 9.33 10.31 5.90
CA VAL A 665 8.42 11.22 6.59
C VAL A 665 7.99 12.29 5.61
N TYR A 666 6.68 12.41 5.43
CA TYR A 666 6.08 13.37 4.50
C TYR A 666 5.66 14.63 5.25
N PHE A 667 6.19 15.78 4.84
CA PHE A 667 5.76 17.11 5.26
C PHE A 667 4.80 17.63 4.21
N LEU A 668 3.52 17.66 4.55
CA LEU A 668 2.42 18.01 3.67
C LEU A 668 1.91 19.41 4.04
N SER A 669 1.36 20.10 3.04
CA SER A 669 0.41 21.19 3.25
C SER A 669 -0.92 20.77 2.68
N ASN A 670 -2.00 21.20 3.31
CA ASN A 670 -3.34 20.87 2.83
C ASN A 670 -3.82 21.69 1.64
#